data_AF-A0A6I7QWN4-F1
#
_entry.id   AF-A0A6I7QWN4-F1
#
_cell.length_a   1.000
_cell.length_b   1.000
_cell.length_c   1.000
_cell.angle_alpha   90.00
_cell.angle_beta   90.00
_cell.angle_gamma   90.00
#
_symmetry.space_group_name_H-M   'P 1'
#
loop_
_entity.id
_entity.type
_entity.pdbx_description
1 polymer ?
#
loop_
_entity_poly.entity_id
_entity_poly.type
_entity_poly.pdbx_seq_one_letter_code
_entity_poly.pdbx_strand_id
1 'polypeptide(L)'
;MKPFQVFLILTAILIFSQPPVFGGRHARISVPTIPESAAGPTFHEDLLLRWGSDPLFLLVITDDTPGETRERIIRAVDASGTAGAALLVTAPRHDRGDAGRVAALLREVPSTVPRIFLASGSRTEWTVSVPGDVTPLWLVRLIASIPEARLNEAQLNAARLGYGRRNPALEEALAGGVAAAQLVLTEPEALIPVLRSLESALVEARDQPREQERNYLILPHGVIISEFRIVQGLVLLAIILLLYTVILPRRVRHYLRSMVRNIPAILITLLVIVVSLMAANLALRLVGRIPRISPDPLLLAGGKIAFGSLVLSVLAAFLGHRIRRATAVYSGAAVLFLLAGAILSGAVSITLGAYFSVSFVFGVLFSIGRNVWIKGAALLLSLVPVVYLVLALAPAADQHMAAALLTPPLAREVVTAVMLLPILLMFFRLDSIASNTPLLPIFAMIATIGLALTTASLIVQARNPEPYEVFIRDHFPPGGAILENRVPESGEREVITEAGPVTRDIPIHIPGEGLLLCPGTPCRRELSATLPPFSLELERSLLLDRHTISWRINYREQAEAIRLVLESDHPVQLYATDTPTEQPTGSRGTLFEFRAGPYPPEELSGSVVLRSTVPFSRVTIRATSRFPGFAATPERDINVTHLGRIWTIRDTAILD
;
A
#
# COMPACT_ATOMS: atom_id res chain seq x y z
N MET A 1 21.70 4.03 48.82
CA MET A 1 20.22 3.93 48.75
C MET A 1 19.76 2.90 49.77
N LYS A 2 18.53 2.96 50.29
CA LYS A 2 18.00 1.90 51.18
C LYS A 2 17.55 0.71 50.33
N PRO A 3 17.81 -0.56 50.72
CA PRO A 3 17.48 -1.73 49.90
C PRO A 3 15.97 -1.92 49.67
N PHE A 4 15.14 -1.38 50.57
CA PHE A 4 13.68 -1.52 50.57
C PHE A 4 12.98 -1.05 49.27
N GLN A 5 13.57 -0.08 48.54
CA GLN A 5 13.00 0.42 47.29
C GLN A 5 13.26 -0.48 46.06
N VAL A 6 14.21 -1.42 46.15
CA VAL A 6 14.49 -2.37 45.04
C VAL A 6 13.52 -3.54 45.09
N PHE A 7 13.19 -4.02 46.30
CA PHE A 7 12.30 -5.17 46.51
C PHE A 7 10.88 -4.92 45.98
N LEU A 8 10.33 -3.74 46.25
CA LEU A 8 8.94 -3.38 45.93
C LEU A 8 8.65 -3.28 44.42
N ILE A 9 9.69 -3.05 43.60
CA ILE A 9 9.57 -3.03 42.12
C ILE A 9 9.56 -4.46 41.55
N LEU A 10 10.25 -5.41 42.18
CA LEU A 10 10.31 -6.81 41.75
C LEU A 10 9.00 -7.57 42.04
N THR A 11 8.34 -7.29 43.17
CA THR A 11 7.09 -7.99 43.56
C THR A 11 5.92 -7.70 42.62
N ALA A 12 5.87 -6.51 42.02
CA ALA A 12 4.77 -6.10 41.13
C ALA A 12 4.72 -6.86 39.78
N ILE A 13 5.81 -7.52 39.39
CA ILE A 13 5.96 -8.16 38.07
C ILE A 13 5.40 -9.61 38.06
N LEU A 14 5.17 -10.22 39.23
CA LEU A 14 4.87 -11.66 39.38
C LEU A 14 3.39 -12.02 39.55
N ILE A 15 2.45 -11.06 39.48
CA ILE A 15 1.05 -11.27 39.87
C ILE A 15 0.07 -11.39 38.67
N PHE A 16 0.48 -11.00 37.46
CA PHE A 16 -0.38 -10.97 36.27
C PHE A 16 -0.10 -12.10 35.27
N SER A 17 -0.38 -13.36 35.66
CA SER A 17 -0.15 -14.52 34.75
C SER A 17 -1.07 -15.73 34.98
N GLN A 18 -2.35 -15.64 34.59
CA GLN A 18 -3.14 -16.79 34.09
C GLN A 18 -4.22 -16.31 33.08
N PRO A 19 -4.41 -17.00 31.94
CA PRO A 19 -5.53 -16.76 31.01
C PRO A 19 -6.73 -17.68 31.30
N PRO A 20 -7.97 -17.27 30.97
CA PRO A 20 -9.16 -18.11 31.12
C PRO A 20 -9.32 -19.11 29.96
N VAL A 21 -9.97 -20.24 30.23
CA VAL A 21 -10.27 -21.30 29.24
C VAL A 21 -11.77 -21.29 28.93
N PHE A 22 -12.15 -21.33 27.65
CA PHE A 22 -13.52 -21.49 27.18
C PHE A 22 -13.61 -22.59 26.11
N GLY A 23 -14.58 -23.49 26.24
CA GLY A 23 -14.82 -24.59 25.30
C GLY A 23 -15.94 -24.30 24.29
N GLY A 24 -15.75 -24.73 23.03
CA GLY A 24 -16.75 -24.64 21.97
C GLY A 24 -17.63 -25.89 21.85
N ARG A 25 -18.73 -25.78 21.10
CA ARG A 25 -19.58 -26.91 20.68
C ARG A 25 -19.51 -27.07 19.16
N HIS A 26 -19.57 -28.31 18.67
CA HIS A 26 -19.65 -28.60 17.23
C HIS A 26 -21.11 -28.57 16.73
N ALA A 27 -21.29 -28.22 15.45
CA ALA A 27 -22.52 -28.40 14.69
C ALA A 27 -22.26 -29.31 13.49
N ARG A 28 -23.31 -29.92 12.92
CA ARG A 28 -23.26 -30.67 11.65
C ARG A 28 -24.09 -29.96 10.59
N ILE A 29 -23.54 -29.82 9.40
CA ILE A 29 -24.21 -29.34 8.18
C ILE A 29 -23.87 -30.32 7.05
N SER A 30 -24.77 -30.51 6.09
CA SER A 30 -24.66 -31.48 4.99
C SER A 30 -23.93 -30.91 3.77
N VAL A 31 -22.97 -31.67 3.24
CA VAL A 31 -22.20 -31.30 2.04
C VAL A 31 -23.01 -31.58 0.75
N PRO A 32 -23.13 -30.62 -0.19
CA PRO A 32 -23.72 -30.87 -1.51
C PRO A 32 -22.75 -31.65 -2.41
N THR A 33 -23.26 -32.60 -3.20
CA THR A 33 -22.47 -33.39 -4.16
C THR A 33 -22.16 -32.60 -5.43
N ILE A 34 -20.91 -32.70 -5.91
CA ILE A 34 -20.45 -32.08 -7.17
C ILE A 34 -21.18 -32.73 -8.37
N PRO A 35 -21.76 -31.96 -9.30
CA PRO A 35 -22.27 -32.49 -10.56
C PRO A 35 -21.12 -32.81 -11.53
N GLU A 36 -21.06 -34.05 -12.02
CA GLU A 36 -19.98 -34.57 -12.88
C GLU A 36 -19.84 -33.87 -14.25
N SER A 37 -20.80 -33.04 -14.65
CA SER A 37 -20.87 -32.40 -15.97
C SER A 37 -20.21 -31.01 -16.05
N ALA A 38 -19.71 -30.45 -14.95
CA ALA A 38 -19.33 -29.04 -14.87
C ALA A 38 -17.96 -28.66 -15.47
N ALA A 39 -17.32 -29.54 -16.25
CA ALA A 39 -15.99 -29.33 -16.85
C ALA A 39 -15.99 -28.36 -18.06
N GLY A 40 -16.63 -27.20 -17.92
CA GLY A 40 -16.66 -26.11 -18.91
C GLY A 40 -15.88 -24.88 -18.45
N PRO A 41 -15.52 -23.95 -19.37
CA PRO A 41 -14.61 -22.83 -19.09
C PRO A 41 -15.21 -21.69 -18.23
N THR A 42 -16.46 -21.81 -17.76
CA THR A 42 -17.18 -20.76 -17.01
C THR A 42 -17.93 -21.33 -15.81
N PHE A 43 -17.26 -21.41 -14.66
CA PHE A 43 -17.91 -21.61 -13.37
C PHE A 43 -18.47 -20.27 -12.85
N HIS A 44 -19.78 -20.22 -12.58
CA HIS A 44 -20.51 -19.00 -12.20
C HIS A 44 -20.90 -18.92 -10.72
N GLU A 45 -20.67 -19.98 -9.93
CA GLU A 45 -20.90 -20.01 -8.48
C GLU A 45 -19.63 -20.44 -7.75
N ASP A 46 -19.39 -19.87 -6.56
CA ASP A 46 -18.30 -20.30 -5.67
C ASP A 46 -18.48 -21.77 -5.27
N LEU A 47 -17.42 -22.57 -5.40
CA LEU A 47 -17.46 -24.02 -5.23
C LEU A 47 -16.65 -24.49 -4.02
N LEU A 48 -17.36 -25.03 -3.04
CA LEU A 48 -16.78 -25.81 -1.95
C LEU A 48 -16.53 -27.24 -2.45
N LEU A 49 -15.36 -27.47 -3.05
CA LEU A 49 -14.99 -28.76 -3.66
C LEU A 49 -14.69 -29.86 -2.64
N ARG A 50 -14.29 -29.50 -1.41
CA ARG A 50 -13.93 -30.48 -0.37
C ARG A 50 -14.22 -29.93 1.02
N TRP A 51 -14.86 -30.73 1.87
CA TRP A 51 -15.12 -30.43 3.27
C TRP A 51 -14.80 -31.66 4.12
N GLY A 52 -13.73 -31.59 4.91
CA GLY A 52 -13.44 -32.60 5.93
C GLY A 52 -14.46 -32.54 7.07
N SER A 53 -14.67 -33.65 7.79
CA SER A 53 -15.55 -33.69 8.97
C SER A 53 -15.04 -32.82 10.14
N ASP A 54 -13.77 -32.42 10.09
CA ASP A 54 -13.07 -31.65 11.12
C ASP A 54 -11.89 -30.88 10.44
N PRO A 55 -12.17 -29.79 9.70
CA PRO A 55 -11.17 -29.13 8.86
C PRO A 55 -10.15 -28.34 9.69
N LEU A 56 -8.86 -28.61 9.46
CA LEU A 56 -7.72 -27.95 10.09
C LEU A 56 -7.44 -26.58 9.48
N PHE A 57 -7.75 -26.39 8.19
CA PHE A 57 -7.68 -25.11 7.50
C PHE A 57 -8.65 -25.06 6.30
N LEU A 58 -9.01 -23.84 5.90
CA LEU A 58 -9.75 -23.57 4.66
C LEU A 58 -8.78 -22.97 3.63
N LEU A 59 -8.58 -23.68 2.52
CA LEU A 59 -7.84 -23.19 1.36
C LEU A 59 -8.81 -22.44 0.42
N VAL A 60 -8.47 -21.20 0.07
CA VAL A 60 -9.30 -20.31 -0.76
C VAL A 60 -8.53 -19.90 -2.01
N ILE A 61 -8.98 -20.34 -3.19
CA ILE A 61 -8.41 -19.92 -4.48
C ILE A 61 -9.18 -18.68 -4.96
N THR A 62 -8.49 -17.53 -5.09
CA THR A 62 -9.10 -16.27 -5.56
C THR A 62 -9.13 -16.16 -7.09
N ASP A 63 -9.87 -15.18 -7.60
CA ASP A 63 -10.09 -14.94 -9.04
C ASP A 63 -8.86 -14.38 -9.76
N ASP A 64 -7.92 -13.79 -9.02
CA ASP A 64 -6.63 -13.31 -9.54
C ASP A 64 -5.72 -14.45 -10.04
N THR A 65 -6.10 -15.72 -9.80
CA THR A 65 -5.35 -16.91 -10.22
C THR A 65 -5.77 -17.32 -11.64
N PRO A 66 -4.86 -17.34 -12.64
CA PRO A 66 -5.20 -17.71 -14.02
C PRO A 66 -5.85 -19.10 -14.12
N GLY A 67 -6.81 -19.28 -15.04
CA GLY A 67 -7.64 -20.49 -15.12
C GLY A 67 -6.86 -21.80 -15.16
N GLU A 68 -5.80 -21.87 -15.98
CA GLU A 68 -4.93 -23.06 -16.05
C GLU A 68 -4.15 -23.29 -14.74
N THR A 69 -3.69 -22.21 -14.09
CA THR A 69 -3.03 -22.27 -12.78
C THR A 69 -4.01 -22.74 -11.70
N ARG A 70 -5.26 -22.26 -11.72
CA ARG A 70 -6.36 -22.67 -10.85
C ARG A 70 -6.69 -24.15 -11.02
N GLU A 71 -6.81 -24.65 -12.24
CA GLU A 71 -6.99 -26.09 -12.49
C GLU A 71 -5.82 -26.93 -11.98
N ARG A 72 -4.58 -26.54 -12.29
CA ARG A 72 -3.37 -27.22 -11.78
C ARG A 72 -3.36 -27.26 -10.25
N ILE A 73 -3.74 -26.17 -9.58
CA ILE A 73 -3.88 -26.11 -8.12
C ILE A 73 -4.98 -27.06 -7.61
N ILE A 74 -6.17 -27.06 -8.21
CA ILE A 74 -7.29 -27.93 -7.78
C ILE A 74 -6.86 -29.40 -7.89
N ARG A 75 -6.28 -29.81 -9.02
CA ARG A 75 -5.76 -31.18 -9.24
C ARG A 75 -4.63 -31.52 -8.26
N ALA A 76 -3.74 -30.57 -7.96
CA ALA A 76 -2.66 -30.75 -6.99
C ALA A 76 -3.17 -30.89 -5.53
N VAL A 77 -4.22 -30.16 -5.15
CA VAL A 77 -4.85 -30.27 -3.81
C VAL A 77 -5.58 -31.59 -3.67
N ASP A 78 -6.31 -32.05 -4.69
CA ASP A 78 -6.98 -33.35 -4.69
C ASP A 78 -5.96 -34.50 -4.59
N ALA A 79 -4.95 -34.50 -5.49
CA ALA A 79 -3.86 -35.47 -5.47
C ALA A 79 -2.93 -35.38 -4.23
N SER A 80 -2.99 -34.29 -3.45
CA SER A 80 -2.20 -34.16 -2.23
C SER A 80 -2.61 -35.15 -1.13
N GLY A 81 -3.88 -35.58 -1.14
CA GLY A 81 -4.52 -36.40 -0.10
C GLY A 81 -4.91 -35.67 1.19
N THR A 82 -4.41 -34.45 1.41
CA THR A 82 -4.49 -33.68 2.68
C THR A 82 -5.90 -33.70 3.31
N ALA A 83 -6.08 -34.39 4.43
CA ALA A 83 -7.40 -34.77 4.93
C ALA A 83 -8.10 -33.65 5.73
N GLY A 84 -7.33 -32.79 6.39
CA GLY A 84 -7.79 -31.61 7.12
C GLY A 84 -8.00 -30.36 6.26
N ALA A 85 -7.76 -30.43 4.95
CA ALA A 85 -7.97 -29.31 4.04
C ALA A 85 -9.43 -29.24 3.55
N ALA A 86 -10.14 -28.17 3.91
CA ALA A 86 -11.34 -27.76 3.18
C ALA A 86 -10.92 -26.89 1.97
N LEU A 87 -11.53 -27.10 0.80
CA LEU A 87 -11.19 -26.38 -0.44
C LEU A 87 -12.38 -25.57 -0.94
N LEU A 88 -12.21 -24.25 -0.99
CA LEU A 88 -13.13 -23.27 -1.57
C LEU A 88 -12.48 -22.60 -2.79
N VAL A 89 -13.20 -22.58 -3.90
CA VAL A 89 -12.80 -21.87 -5.13
C VAL A 89 -13.81 -20.74 -5.35
N THR A 90 -13.37 -19.49 -5.41
CA THR A 90 -14.28 -18.37 -5.73
C THR A 90 -14.55 -18.34 -7.23
N ALA A 91 -15.75 -17.98 -7.65
CA ALA A 91 -16.08 -17.65 -9.02
C ALA A 91 -15.76 -16.17 -9.29
N PRO A 92 -15.34 -15.80 -10.52
CA PRO A 92 -15.07 -14.42 -10.89
C PRO A 92 -16.29 -13.53 -10.59
N ARG A 93 -16.12 -12.63 -9.61
CA ARG A 93 -17.18 -11.80 -9.02
C ARG A 93 -18.23 -11.28 -10.00
N HIS A 94 -19.49 -11.68 -9.76
CA HIS A 94 -20.66 -10.90 -10.18
C HIS A 94 -21.10 -9.91 -9.08
N ASP A 95 -22.23 -9.25 -9.32
CA ASP A 95 -22.63 -8.02 -8.64
C ASP A 95 -22.95 -8.15 -7.14
N ARG A 96 -23.10 -6.99 -6.50
CA ARG A 96 -23.21 -6.82 -5.03
C ARG A 96 -24.41 -7.52 -4.36
N GLY A 97 -25.26 -8.24 -5.11
CA GLY A 97 -26.27 -9.15 -4.58
C GLY A 97 -25.70 -10.52 -4.15
N ASP A 98 -24.74 -11.07 -4.89
CA ASP A 98 -24.26 -12.46 -4.69
C ASP A 98 -23.24 -12.63 -3.57
N ALA A 99 -22.85 -11.52 -2.92
CA ALA A 99 -22.19 -11.54 -1.62
C ALA A 99 -22.96 -12.37 -0.56
N GLY A 100 -24.25 -12.67 -0.77
CA GLY A 100 -25.07 -13.47 0.13
C GLY A 100 -24.64 -14.93 0.34
N ARG A 101 -24.15 -15.65 -0.69
CA ARG A 101 -23.97 -17.12 -0.58
C ARG A 101 -22.67 -17.55 0.11
N VAL A 102 -21.51 -17.03 -0.30
CA VAL A 102 -20.24 -17.41 0.35
C VAL A 102 -19.87 -16.55 1.54
N ALA A 103 -20.40 -15.33 1.71
CA ALA A 103 -20.39 -14.71 3.03
C ALA A 103 -21.28 -15.47 4.04
N ALA A 104 -22.21 -16.34 3.60
CA ALA A 104 -22.90 -17.28 4.47
C ALA A 104 -22.08 -18.56 4.71
N LEU A 105 -21.55 -19.24 3.67
CA LEU A 105 -20.71 -20.44 3.87
C LEU A 105 -19.42 -20.13 4.67
N LEU A 106 -18.83 -18.95 4.53
CA LEU A 106 -17.73 -18.47 5.37
C LEU A 106 -18.15 -18.08 6.80
N ARG A 107 -19.45 -18.03 7.13
CA ARG A 107 -19.95 -17.97 8.52
C ARG A 107 -20.22 -19.36 9.10
N GLU A 108 -20.47 -20.35 8.25
CA GLU A 108 -20.58 -21.77 8.65
C GLU A 108 -19.21 -22.37 8.97
N VAL A 109 -18.15 -21.96 8.26
CA VAL A 109 -16.75 -22.20 8.67
C VAL A 109 -16.49 -21.53 10.03
N PRO A 110 -16.18 -22.28 11.10
CA PRO A 110 -15.88 -21.68 12.40
C PRO A 110 -14.68 -20.72 12.30
N SER A 111 -14.73 -19.57 12.98
CA SER A 111 -13.63 -18.59 13.00
C SER A 111 -12.34 -19.10 13.64
N THR A 112 -12.38 -20.27 14.27
CA THR A 112 -11.23 -21.04 14.77
C THR A 112 -10.48 -21.80 13.67
N VAL A 113 -11.06 -21.98 12.48
CA VAL A 113 -10.41 -22.61 11.32
C VAL A 113 -9.63 -21.54 10.54
N PRO A 114 -8.28 -21.63 10.45
CA PRO A 114 -7.49 -20.66 9.71
C PRO A 114 -7.79 -20.68 8.20
N ARG A 115 -7.76 -19.51 7.57
CA ARG A 115 -7.99 -19.32 6.12
C ARG A 115 -6.68 -19.06 5.39
N ILE A 116 -6.42 -19.83 4.34
CA ILE A 116 -5.22 -19.77 3.53
C ILE A 116 -5.63 -19.35 2.12
N PHE A 117 -5.39 -18.09 1.77
CA PHE A 117 -5.67 -17.56 0.44
C PHE A 117 -4.51 -17.88 -0.50
N LEU A 118 -4.78 -18.39 -1.70
CA LEU A 118 -3.78 -18.61 -2.75
C LEU A 118 -3.78 -17.48 -3.76
N ALA A 119 -2.59 -17.10 -4.25
CA ALA A 119 -2.42 -16.24 -5.41
C ALA A 119 -1.15 -16.58 -6.19
N SER A 120 -1.15 -16.30 -7.50
CA SER A 120 0.05 -16.36 -8.34
C SER A 120 0.97 -15.15 -8.10
N GLY A 121 2.28 -15.38 -8.14
CA GLY A 121 3.30 -14.31 -8.13
C GLY A 121 4.63 -14.78 -8.70
N SER A 122 5.65 -13.93 -8.62
CA SER A 122 7.00 -14.22 -9.14
C SER A 122 7.87 -15.04 -8.17
N ARG A 123 7.38 -15.28 -6.94
CA ARG A 123 8.08 -16.03 -5.87
C ARG A 123 7.07 -16.76 -4.99
N THR A 124 7.44 -17.93 -4.50
CA THR A 124 6.71 -18.64 -3.44
C THR A 124 7.03 -18.01 -2.09
N GLU A 125 6.09 -17.26 -1.53
CA GLU A 125 6.23 -16.53 -0.25
C GLU A 125 4.90 -16.28 0.45
N TRP A 126 4.94 -16.14 1.78
CA TRP A 126 3.78 -15.95 2.64
C TRP A 126 3.57 -14.47 3.00
N THR A 127 2.39 -13.96 2.65
CA THR A 127 1.84 -12.67 3.07
C THR A 127 0.97 -12.88 4.31
N VAL A 128 1.33 -12.28 5.44
CA VAL A 128 0.66 -12.48 6.74
C VAL A 128 0.09 -11.19 7.36
N SER A 129 -0.42 -10.30 6.49
CA SER A 129 -1.02 -9.01 6.86
C SER A 129 -1.50 -8.20 5.65
N VAL A 130 -2.38 -7.23 5.90
CA VAL A 130 -2.82 -6.16 4.99
C VAL A 130 -2.75 -4.78 5.70
N PRO A 131 -2.90 -3.64 5.01
CA PRO A 131 -2.92 -2.33 5.66
C PRO A 131 -3.90 -2.23 6.84
N GLY A 132 -3.36 -2.14 8.06
CA GLY A 132 -4.12 -2.02 9.30
C GLY A 132 -4.43 -3.32 10.04
N ASP A 133 -4.39 -4.49 9.38
CA ASP A 133 -4.79 -5.78 9.96
C ASP A 133 -3.75 -6.88 9.72
N VAL A 134 -3.56 -7.75 10.73
CA VAL A 134 -2.39 -8.63 10.83
C VAL A 134 -2.81 -10.04 11.28
N THR A 135 -2.22 -11.07 10.66
CA THR A 135 -2.37 -12.48 11.06
C THR A 135 -1.98 -12.68 12.53
N PRO A 136 -2.71 -13.49 13.33
CA PRO A 136 -2.34 -13.72 14.72
C PRO A 136 -1.01 -14.47 14.86
N LEU A 137 -0.26 -14.11 15.91
CA LEU A 137 1.11 -14.58 16.16
C LEU A 137 1.28 -16.11 16.13
N TRP A 138 0.31 -16.88 16.64
CA TRP A 138 0.37 -18.34 16.60
C TRP A 138 0.48 -18.90 15.17
N LEU A 139 -0.33 -18.39 14.23
CA LEU A 139 -0.33 -18.86 12.84
C LEU A 139 0.93 -18.42 12.10
N VAL A 140 1.50 -17.27 12.45
CA VAL A 140 2.77 -16.79 11.86
C VAL A 140 3.98 -17.55 12.39
N ARG A 141 4.00 -17.96 13.66
CA ARG A 141 5.02 -18.90 14.17
C ARG A 141 4.92 -20.27 13.48
N LEU A 142 3.70 -20.76 13.28
CA LEU A 142 3.44 -22.02 12.60
C LEU A 142 3.95 -21.96 11.15
N ILE A 143 3.60 -20.93 10.39
CA ILE A 143 4.12 -20.68 9.03
C ILE A 143 5.66 -20.54 9.06
N ALA A 144 6.24 -19.83 10.03
CA ALA A 144 7.69 -19.68 10.14
C ALA A 144 8.45 -20.98 10.48
N SER A 145 7.76 -22.01 10.97
CA SER A 145 8.36 -23.31 11.29
C SER A 145 8.42 -24.27 10.09
N ILE A 146 7.68 -23.96 9.01
CA ILE A 146 7.66 -24.75 7.78
C ILE A 146 8.96 -24.47 6.98
N PRO A 147 9.81 -25.48 6.69
CA PRO A 147 11.09 -25.26 6.00
C PRO A 147 10.95 -24.67 4.60
N GLU A 148 9.83 -24.96 3.93
CA GLU A 148 9.51 -24.46 2.59
C GLU A 148 8.97 -23.02 2.60
N ALA A 149 8.60 -22.48 3.77
CA ALA A 149 7.92 -21.19 3.89
C ALA A 149 8.91 -20.02 4.01
N ARG A 150 8.75 -19.03 3.14
CA ARG A 150 9.42 -17.73 3.26
C ARG A 150 8.39 -16.67 3.59
N LEU A 151 8.48 -16.04 4.76
CA LEU A 151 7.63 -14.91 5.13
C LEU A 151 8.11 -13.63 4.44
N ASN A 152 7.20 -12.88 3.82
CA ASN A 152 7.52 -11.54 3.34
C ASN A 152 7.53 -10.54 4.51
N GLU A 153 8.65 -10.52 5.24
CA GLU A 153 8.93 -9.62 6.37
C GLU A 153 8.74 -8.13 6.00
N ALA A 154 9.09 -7.77 4.76
CA ALA A 154 8.99 -6.43 4.22
C ALA A 154 7.53 -5.97 4.11
N GLN A 155 6.68 -6.78 3.46
CA GLN A 155 5.25 -6.53 3.34
C GLN A 155 4.53 -6.52 4.69
N LEU A 156 4.93 -7.37 5.64
CA LEU A 156 4.40 -7.37 7.00
C LEU A 156 4.70 -6.07 7.76
N ASN A 157 5.96 -5.64 7.74
CA ASN A 157 6.36 -4.40 8.41
C ASN A 157 5.77 -3.16 7.70
N ALA A 158 5.50 -3.24 6.39
CA ALA A 158 4.77 -2.20 5.65
C ALA A 158 3.27 -2.13 5.99
N ALA A 159 2.59 -3.28 6.02
CA ALA A 159 1.18 -3.41 6.35
C ALA A 159 0.82 -2.78 7.71
N ARG A 160 1.67 -3.01 8.72
CA ARG A 160 1.59 -2.43 10.07
C ARG A 160 1.74 -0.91 10.14
N LEU A 161 2.24 -0.29 9.08
CA LEU A 161 2.40 1.16 8.95
C LEU A 161 1.36 1.77 8.00
N GLY A 162 0.38 0.97 7.56
CA GLY A 162 -0.63 1.37 6.57
C GLY A 162 -0.13 1.36 5.13
N TYR A 163 1.08 0.84 4.88
CA TYR A 163 1.78 0.88 3.59
C TYR A 163 1.96 -0.50 2.93
N GLY A 164 1.23 -1.52 3.37
CA GLY A 164 1.25 -2.84 2.73
C GLY A 164 0.46 -2.86 1.41
N ARG A 165 0.72 -3.86 0.57
CA ARG A 165 -0.16 -4.18 -0.55
C ARG A 165 -1.54 -4.62 -0.02
N ARG A 166 -2.62 -3.99 -0.50
CA ARG A 166 -3.99 -4.38 -0.15
C ARG A 166 -4.35 -5.72 -0.80
N ASN A 167 -5.03 -6.56 -0.05
CA ASN A 167 -5.74 -7.75 -0.53
C ASN A 167 -7.13 -7.73 0.13
N PRO A 168 -8.22 -7.41 -0.58
CA PRO A 168 -9.54 -7.28 0.02
C PRO A 168 -10.04 -8.53 0.76
N ALA A 169 -9.73 -9.73 0.26
CA ALA A 169 -10.20 -10.98 0.87
C ALA A 169 -9.46 -11.31 2.18
N LEU A 170 -8.14 -11.03 2.23
CA LEU A 170 -7.35 -11.15 3.46
C LEU A 170 -7.68 -10.02 4.45
N GLU A 171 -7.95 -8.81 3.97
CA GLU A 171 -8.40 -7.65 4.76
C GLU A 171 -9.75 -7.93 5.44
N GLU A 172 -10.74 -8.44 4.70
CA GLU A 172 -12.05 -8.81 5.23
C GLU A 172 -11.96 -9.96 6.26
N ALA A 173 -11.13 -10.98 6.00
CA ALA A 173 -10.97 -12.11 6.93
C ALA A 173 -10.31 -11.69 8.26
N LEU A 174 -9.24 -10.88 8.22
CA LEU A 174 -8.52 -10.42 9.41
C LEU A 174 -9.32 -9.37 10.21
N ALA A 175 -10.02 -8.46 9.52
CA ALA A 175 -10.94 -7.50 10.14
C ALA A 175 -12.12 -8.23 10.82
N GLY A 176 -12.62 -9.30 10.21
CA GLY A 176 -13.59 -10.23 10.82
C GLY A 176 -13.05 -11.06 11.99
N GLY A 177 -11.77 -10.89 12.35
CA GLY A 177 -11.11 -11.58 13.46
C GLY A 177 -10.76 -13.04 13.20
N VAL A 178 -10.89 -13.52 11.95
CA VAL A 178 -10.52 -14.88 11.58
C VAL A 178 -9.01 -14.94 11.36
N ALA A 179 -8.36 -16.01 11.85
CA ALA A 179 -6.96 -16.23 11.56
C ALA A 179 -6.78 -16.50 10.06
N ALA A 180 -6.08 -15.62 9.35
CA ALA A 180 -5.92 -15.73 7.91
C ALA A 180 -4.51 -15.38 7.44
N ALA A 181 -4.04 -16.02 6.38
CA ALA A 181 -2.78 -15.75 5.71
C ALA A 181 -2.95 -15.95 4.19
N GLN A 182 -2.05 -15.39 3.40
CA GLN A 182 -1.98 -15.61 1.95
C GLN A 182 -0.65 -16.26 1.59
N LEU A 183 -0.71 -17.32 0.78
CA LEU A 183 0.45 -17.93 0.13
C LEU A 183 0.47 -17.50 -1.33
N VAL A 184 1.51 -16.74 -1.67
CA VAL A 184 1.89 -16.43 -3.05
C VAL A 184 2.72 -17.61 -3.57
N LEU A 185 2.46 -18.06 -4.80
CA LEU A 185 3.16 -19.18 -5.43
C LEU A 185 3.87 -18.73 -6.71
N THR A 186 5.11 -19.17 -6.95
CA THR A 186 5.70 -19.16 -8.31
C THR A 186 5.04 -20.20 -9.19
N GLU A 187 4.87 -21.42 -8.65
CA GLU A 187 4.52 -22.63 -9.39
C GLU A 187 3.49 -23.45 -8.59
N PRO A 188 2.45 -24.03 -9.20
CA PRO A 188 1.45 -24.86 -8.51
C PRO A 188 2.06 -26.07 -7.79
N GLU A 189 3.17 -26.61 -8.29
CA GLU A 189 3.81 -27.82 -7.75
C GLU A 189 4.44 -27.57 -6.37
N ALA A 190 4.87 -26.34 -6.08
CA ALA A 190 5.37 -25.92 -4.77
C ALA A 190 4.28 -25.91 -3.67
N LEU A 191 3.00 -25.96 -4.04
CA LEU A 191 1.89 -25.98 -3.08
C LEU A 191 1.81 -27.29 -2.28
N ILE A 192 2.05 -28.45 -2.92
CA ILE A 192 1.89 -29.77 -2.30
C ILE A 192 2.77 -29.97 -1.05
N PRO A 193 4.09 -29.69 -1.06
CA PRO A 193 4.91 -29.82 0.14
C PRO A 193 4.48 -28.80 1.22
N VAL A 194 4.22 -27.54 0.83
CA VAL A 194 3.80 -26.49 1.78
C VAL A 194 2.49 -26.85 2.48
N LEU A 195 1.49 -27.39 1.77
CA LEU A 195 0.23 -27.83 2.39
C LEU A 195 0.42 -29.02 3.34
N ARG A 196 1.30 -29.97 3.02
CA ARG A 196 1.59 -31.12 3.90
C ARG A 196 2.33 -30.70 5.17
N SER A 197 3.33 -29.81 5.05
CA SER A 197 4.02 -29.21 6.20
C SER A 197 3.08 -28.34 7.05
N LEU A 198 2.13 -27.63 6.42
CA LEU A 198 1.11 -26.85 7.11
C LEU A 198 0.09 -27.75 7.84
N GLU A 199 -0.35 -28.84 7.21
CA GLU A 199 -1.29 -29.79 7.81
C GLU A 199 -0.69 -30.46 9.04
N SER A 200 0.53 -30.99 8.96
CA SER A 200 1.21 -31.63 10.10
C SER A 200 1.43 -30.65 11.26
N ALA A 201 1.88 -29.43 10.97
CA ALA A 201 2.06 -28.38 11.98
C ALA A 201 0.72 -27.93 12.61
N LEU A 202 -0.39 -27.94 11.85
CA LEU A 202 -1.73 -27.65 12.39
C LEU A 202 -2.30 -28.79 13.24
N VAL A 203 -1.95 -30.05 12.96
CA VAL A 203 -2.24 -31.19 13.86
C VAL A 203 -1.49 -31.02 15.18
N GLU A 204 -0.18 -30.76 15.14
CA GLU A 204 0.65 -30.60 16.35
C GLU A 204 0.26 -29.34 17.16
N ALA A 205 -0.15 -28.27 16.50
CA ALA A 205 -0.62 -27.04 17.14
C ALA A 205 -2.09 -27.08 17.58
N ARG A 206 -2.85 -28.16 17.31
CA ARG A 206 -4.30 -28.23 17.53
C ARG A 206 -4.69 -27.90 18.98
N ASP A 207 -4.01 -28.55 19.93
CA ASP A 207 -4.31 -28.50 21.37
C ASP A 207 -3.49 -27.42 22.11
N GLN A 208 -2.66 -26.66 21.39
CA GLN A 208 -1.82 -25.63 21.98
C GLN A 208 -2.62 -24.32 22.20
N PRO A 209 -2.36 -23.59 23.31
CA PRO A 209 -3.05 -22.32 23.59
C PRO A 209 -2.68 -21.26 22.54
N ARG A 210 -3.65 -20.87 21.73
CA ARG A 210 -3.44 -19.98 20.57
C ARG A 210 -3.25 -18.52 21.00
N GLU A 211 -2.01 -18.04 20.98
CA GLU A 211 -1.66 -16.64 21.25
C GLU A 211 -2.34 -15.68 20.25
N GLN A 212 -3.35 -14.93 20.71
CA GLN A 212 -4.09 -13.95 19.90
C GLN A 212 -3.35 -12.60 19.74
N GLU A 213 -2.05 -12.51 20.06
CA GLU A 213 -1.25 -11.30 19.83
C GLU A 213 -1.25 -10.94 18.33
N ARG A 214 -1.69 -9.71 17.99
CA ARG A 214 -1.63 -9.15 16.62
C ARG A 214 -0.38 -8.29 16.41
N ASN A 215 0.10 -7.64 17.46
CA ASN A 215 1.40 -6.96 17.44
C ASN A 215 2.50 -7.98 17.75
N TYR A 216 3.58 -7.91 17.00
CA TYR A 216 4.84 -8.63 17.21
C TYR A 216 5.85 -7.98 16.25
N LEU A 217 7.10 -8.43 16.27
CA LEU A 217 8.12 -8.06 15.30
C LEU A 217 8.61 -9.32 14.61
N ILE A 218 8.80 -9.29 13.29
CA ILE A 218 9.64 -10.27 12.61
C ILE A 218 10.92 -9.56 12.19
N LEU A 219 12.04 -10.14 12.56
CA LEU A 219 13.38 -9.74 12.16
C LEU A 219 13.93 -10.73 11.11
N PRO A 220 14.89 -10.29 10.28
CA PRO A 220 15.56 -11.12 9.28
C PRO A 220 15.89 -12.53 9.76
N HIS A 221 15.62 -13.49 8.89
CA HIS A 221 15.71 -14.94 9.13
C HIS A 221 14.59 -15.47 10.04
N GLY A 222 13.40 -14.87 9.98
CA GLY A 222 12.20 -15.40 10.64
C GLY A 222 12.21 -15.33 12.18
N VAL A 223 13.03 -14.44 12.77
CA VAL A 223 13.11 -14.31 14.24
C VAL A 223 11.92 -13.47 14.74
N ILE A 224 10.93 -14.15 15.34
CA ILE A 224 9.69 -13.52 15.80
C ILE A 224 9.77 -13.14 17.29
N ILE A 225 9.42 -11.89 17.61
CA ILE A 225 9.36 -11.33 18.97
C ILE A 225 7.93 -10.89 19.28
N SER A 226 7.31 -11.47 20.32
CA SER A 226 5.96 -11.09 20.81
C SER A 226 5.87 -9.63 21.26
N GLU A 227 4.65 -9.06 21.21
CA GLU A 227 4.35 -7.74 21.76
C GLU A 227 4.81 -7.65 23.22
N PHE A 228 4.49 -8.67 24.02
CA PHE A 228 4.85 -8.72 25.43
C PHE A 228 6.36 -8.59 25.66
N ARG A 229 7.20 -9.25 24.84
CA ARG A 229 8.66 -9.14 24.91
C ARG A 229 9.18 -7.76 24.49
N ILE A 230 8.56 -7.13 23.48
CA ILE A 230 8.90 -5.76 23.06
C ILE A 230 8.56 -4.77 24.18
N VAL A 231 7.35 -4.86 24.74
CA VAL A 231 6.89 -4.00 25.84
C VAL A 231 7.75 -4.21 27.09
N GLN A 232 8.10 -5.45 27.46
CA GLN A 232 9.05 -5.73 28.53
C GLN A 232 10.42 -5.07 28.29
N GLY A 233 10.95 -5.15 27.06
CA GLY A 233 12.19 -4.50 26.67
C GLY A 233 12.14 -2.97 26.79
N LEU A 234 11.05 -2.35 26.33
CA LEU A 234 10.80 -0.90 26.43
C LEU A 234 10.66 -0.44 27.89
N VAL A 235 9.93 -1.20 28.72
CA VAL A 235 9.77 -0.92 30.16
C VAL A 235 11.09 -1.08 30.91
N LEU A 236 11.86 -2.14 30.65
CA LEU A 236 13.18 -2.33 31.24
C LEU A 236 14.15 -1.20 30.85
N LEU A 237 14.15 -0.79 29.58
CA LEU A 237 14.92 0.34 29.09
C LEU A 237 14.53 1.64 29.80
N ALA A 238 13.23 1.92 29.94
CA ALA A 238 12.72 3.09 30.66
C ALA A 238 13.12 3.07 32.15
N ILE A 239 13.07 1.92 32.82
CA ILE A 239 13.51 1.75 34.22
C ILE A 239 15.02 2.04 34.36
N ILE A 240 15.85 1.51 33.44
CA ILE A 240 17.31 1.76 33.43
C ILE A 240 17.62 3.26 33.27
N LEU A 241 16.88 3.95 32.40
CA LEU A 241 17.04 5.39 32.18
C LEU A 241 16.56 6.22 33.38
N LEU A 242 15.40 5.90 33.95
CA LEU A 242 14.90 6.56 35.15
C LEU A 242 15.89 6.39 36.31
N LEU A 243 16.38 5.16 36.54
CA LEU A 243 17.43 4.87 37.52
C LEU A 243 18.71 5.67 37.26
N TYR A 244 19.16 5.79 36.01
CA TYR A 244 20.29 6.65 35.65
C TYR A 244 20.05 8.12 36.05
N THR A 245 18.86 8.67 35.79
CA THR A 245 18.54 10.06 36.19
C THR A 245 18.51 10.25 37.71
N VAL A 246 18.05 9.26 38.46
CA VAL A 246 17.99 9.28 39.94
C VAL A 246 19.38 9.14 40.57
N ILE A 247 20.27 8.32 40.01
CA ILE A 247 21.64 8.14 40.52
C ILE A 247 22.56 9.31 40.13
N LEU A 248 22.39 9.90 38.94
CA LEU A 248 23.29 10.93 38.39
C LEU A 248 22.61 12.29 38.08
N PRO A 249 21.74 12.85 38.96
CA PRO A 249 20.92 14.03 38.65
C PRO A 249 21.76 15.27 38.37
N ARG A 250 22.96 15.40 38.99
CA ARG A 250 23.91 16.49 38.70
C ARG A 250 24.42 16.46 37.25
N ARG A 251 24.65 15.27 36.67
CA ARG A 251 25.07 15.12 35.26
C ARG A 251 23.90 15.43 34.33
N VAL A 252 22.72 14.86 34.59
CA VAL A 252 21.52 15.09 33.77
C VAL A 252 21.12 16.57 33.73
N ARG A 253 21.12 17.25 34.89
CA ARG A 253 20.86 18.70 34.97
C ARG A 253 21.91 19.54 34.22
N HIS A 254 23.18 19.11 34.20
CA HIS A 254 24.22 19.76 33.41
C HIS A 254 23.98 19.58 31.91
N TYR A 255 23.68 18.36 31.44
CA TYR A 255 23.37 18.10 30.03
C TYR A 255 22.13 18.86 29.57
N LEU A 256 21.03 18.84 30.32
CA LEU A 256 19.81 19.60 30.01
C LEU A 256 20.08 21.10 29.91
N ARG A 257 20.80 21.68 30.88
CA ARG A 257 21.14 23.12 30.87
C ARG A 257 22.04 23.49 29.68
N SER A 258 22.94 22.60 29.29
CA SER A 258 23.81 22.78 28.12
C SER A 258 23.03 22.64 26.80
N MET A 259 22.07 21.71 26.73
CA MET A 259 21.16 21.56 25.59
C MET A 259 20.29 22.81 25.41
N VAL A 260 19.65 23.30 26.48
CA VAL A 260 18.85 24.55 26.46
C VAL A 260 19.68 25.74 25.96
N ARG A 261 20.92 25.90 26.44
CA ARG A 261 21.82 26.98 25.97
C ARG A 261 22.18 26.88 24.48
N ASN A 262 22.09 25.69 23.88
CA ASN A 262 22.45 25.44 22.49
C ASN A 262 21.25 25.12 21.58
N ILE A 263 20.01 25.36 22.05
CA ILE A 263 18.79 25.26 21.22
C ILE A 263 18.94 25.98 19.86
N PRO A 264 19.50 27.20 19.75
CA PRO A 264 19.67 27.86 18.46
C PRO A 264 20.53 27.07 17.47
N ALA A 265 21.59 26.39 17.94
CA ALA A 265 22.43 25.55 17.07
C ALA A 265 21.69 24.27 16.62
N ILE A 266 20.84 23.71 17.49
CA ILE A 266 20.00 22.55 17.17
C ILE A 266 18.91 22.93 16.16
N LEU A 267 18.27 24.10 16.32
CA LEU A 267 17.27 24.63 15.39
C LEU A 267 17.88 24.99 14.03
N ILE A 268 19.07 25.61 13.98
CA ILE A 268 19.80 25.86 12.73
C ILE A 268 20.14 24.53 12.04
N THR A 269 20.57 23.51 12.79
CA THR A 269 20.82 22.17 12.25
C THR A 269 19.55 21.54 11.68
N LEU A 270 18.42 21.62 12.41
CA LEU A 270 17.14 21.11 11.93
C LEU A 270 16.68 21.82 10.66
N LEU A 271 16.80 23.16 10.60
CA LEU A 271 16.46 23.95 9.41
C LEU A 271 17.33 23.56 8.20
N VAL A 272 18.64 23.36 8.40
CA VAL A 272 19.57 22.86 7.37
C VAL A 272 19.15 21.49 6.84
N ILE A 273 18.68 20.58 7.71
CA ILE A 273 18.18 19.26 7.30
C ILE A 273 16.86 19.40 6.51
N VAL A 274 15.92 20.22 6.97
CA VAL A 274 14.64 20.46 6.27
C VAL A 274 14.88 21.05 4.88
N VAL A 275 15.74 22.06 4.76
CA VAL A 275 16.09 22.66 3.45
C VAL A 275 16.80 21.64 2.54
N SER A 276 17.68 20.80 3.09
CA SER A 276 18.32 19.72 2.32
C SER A 276 17.31 18.69 1.80
N LEU A 277 16.38 18.22 2.64
CA LEU A 277 15.31 17.29 2.24
C LEU A 277 14.34 17.92 1.24
N MET A 278 13.98 19.20 1.40
CA MET A 278 13.16 19.94 0.44
C MET A 278 13.85 20.08 -0.91
N ALA A 279 15.17 20.36 -0.93
CA ALA A 279 15.94 20.42 -2.17
C ALA A 279 16.03 19.05 -2.86
N ALA A 280 16.21 17.96 -2.09
CA ALA A 280 16.18 16.60 -2.61
C ALA A 280 14.81 16.23 -3.20
N ASN A 281 13.72 16.55 -2.49
CA ASN A 281 12.35 16.34 -2.94
C ASN A 281 12.04 17.17 -4.21
N LEU A 282 12.48 18.43 -4.27
CA LEU A 282 12.36 19.26 -5.48
C LEU A 282 13.13 18.66 -6.68
N ALA A 283 14.36 18.20 -6.47
CA ALA A 283 15.16 17.54 -7.52
C ALA A 283 14.48 16.26 -8.02
N LEU A 284 13.99 15.41 -7.13
CA LEU A 284 13.26 14.18 -7.50
C LEU A 284 11.91 14.49 -8.19
N ARG A 285 11.21 15.56 -7.82
CA ARG A 285 10.00 16.04 -8.53
C ARG A 285 10.33 16.61 -9.91
N LEU A 286 11.53 17.14 -10.14
CA LEU A 286 11.97 17.56 -11.47
C LEU A 286 12.34 16.35 -12.34
N VAL A 287 12.98 15.31 -11.77
CA VAL A 287 13.23 14.03 -12.46
C VAL A 287 11.92 13.33 -12.81
N GLY A 288 10.97 13.22 -11.86
CA GLY A 288 9.65 12.64 -12.07
C GLY A 288 8.69 13.47 -12.95
N ARG A 289 9.15 14.62 -13.48
CA ARG A 289 8.46 15.37 -14.56
C ARG A 289 9.03 15.07 -15.94
N ILE A 290 10.10 14.29 -16.05
CA ILE A 290 10.62 13.82 -17.33
C ILE A 290 9.70 12.69 -17.81
N PRO A 291 8.94 12.88 -18.90
CA PRO A 291 8.07 11.82 -19.40
C PRO A 291 8.90 10.59 -19.81
N ARG A 292 8.31 9.40 -19.68
CA ARG A 292 8.91 8.08 -19.97
C ARG A 292 9.90 7.54 -18.92
N ILE A 293 9.90 8.07 -17.69
CA ILE A 293 10.65 7.49 -16.57
C ILE A 293 9.69 7.25 -15.39
N SER A 294 9.50 5.98 -15.02
CA SER A 294 8.77 5.54 -13.82
C SER A 294 9.77 5.07 -12.76
N PRO A 295 10.51 5.98 -12.09
CA PRO A 295 11.71 5.62 -11.35
C PRO A 295 11.42 4.69 -10.17
N ASP A 296 12.16 3.60 -10.08
CA ASP A 296 12.06 2.59 -9.01
C ASP A 296 12.06 3.26 -7.61
N PRO A 297 11.11 2.91 -6.72
CA PRO A 297 11.10 3.30 -5.30
C PRO A 297 12.48 3.30 -4.61
N LEU A 298 13.31 2.28 -4.87
CA LEU A 298 14.66 2.15 -4.31
C LEU A 298 15.65 3.17 -4.92
N LEU A 299 15.52 3.48 -6.22
CA LEU A 299 16.32 4.52 -6.87
C LEU A 299 15.92 5.92 -6.39
N LEU A 300 14.61 6.17 -6.22
CA LEU A 300 14.11 7.42 -5.61
C LEU A 300 14.59 7.56 -4.16
N ALA A 301 14.53 6.50 -3.35
CA ALA A 301 14.97 6.50 -1.96
C ALA A 301 16.49 6.71 -1.85
N GLY A 302 17.27 5.94 -2.62
CA GLY A 302 18.72 6.09 -2.71
C GLY A 302 19.13 7.48 -3.19
N GLY A 303 18.45 8.02 -4.21
CA GLY A 303 18.68 9.36 -4.74
C GLY A 303 18.38 10.45 -3.71
N LYS A 304 17.29 10.32 -2.93
CA LYS A 304 16.96 11.25 -1.84
C LYS A 304 18.03 11.26 -0.76
N ILE A 305 18.52 10.08 -0.37
CA ILE A 305 19.57 9.92 0.66
C ILE A 305 20.91 10.46 0.14
N ALA A 306 21.30 10.15 -1.10
CA ALA A 306 22.52 10.63 -1.73
C ALA A 306 22.52 12.15 -1.90
N PHE A 307 21.46 12.73 -2.49
CA PHE A 307 21.37 14.19 -2.66
C PHE A 307 21.28 14.92 -1.30
N GLY A 308 20.46 14.41 -0.37
CA GLY A 308 20.30 14.99 0.96
C GLY A 308 21.60 14.96 1.79
N SER A 309 22.41 13.90 1.66
CA SER A 309 23.73 13.81 2.32
C SER A 309 24.81 14.63 1.61
N LEU A 310 24.75 14.80 0.29
CA LEU A 310 25.62 15.72 -0.46
C LEU A 310 25.37 17.17 -0.04
N VAL A 311 24.11 17.63 -0.11
CA VAL A 311 23.72 19.00 0.27
C VAL A 311 24.01 19.27 1.74
N LEU A 312 23.77 18.29 2.62
CA LEU A 312 24.16 18.39 4.03
C LEU A 312 25.68 18.47 4.21
N SER A 313 26.49 17.72 3.45
CA SER A 313 27.95 17.76 3.54
C SER A 313 28.51 19.13 3.11
N VAL A 314 27.94 19.72 2.05
CA VAL A 314 28.26 21.09 1.61
C VAL A 314 27.87 22.11 2.69
N LEU A 315 26.64 22.06 3.21
CA LEU A 315 26.19 22.95 4.28
C LEU A 315 27.01 22.78 5.57
N ALA A 316 27.41 21.55 5.91
CA ALA A 316 28.26 21.26 7.05
C ALA A 316 29.69 21.81 6.88
N ALA A 317 30.23 21.87 5.66
CA ALA A 317 31.50 22.52 5.38
C ALA A 317 31.39 24.05 5.63
N PHE A 318 30.35 24.70 5.09
CA PHE A 318 30.12 26.14 5.28
C PHE A 318 29.82 26.52 6.74
N LEU A 319 28.97 25.77 7.45
CA LEU A 319 28.61 26.07 8.85
C LEU A 319 29.60 25.51 9.89
N GLY A 320 30.51 24.63 9.48
CA GLY A 320 31.38 23.83 10.37
C GLY A 320 32.17 24.67 11.38
N HIS A 321 32.62 25.87 11.01
CA HIS A 321 33.39 26.74 11.90
C HIS A 321 32.56 27.30 13.08
N ARG A 322 31.23 27.43 12.93
CA ARG A 322 30.30 27.76 14.04
C ARG A 322 29.88 26.51 14.81
N ILE A 323 29.57 25.42 14.10
CA ILE A 323 29.07 24.15 14.68
C ILE A 323 30.13 23.47 15.58
N ARG A 324 31.42 23.51 15.21
CA ARG A 324 32.49 22.82 15.97
C ARG A 324 32.72 23.32 17.42
N ARG A 325 32.05 24.41 17.88
CA ARG A 325 32.20 24.93 19.25
C ARG A 325 31.29 24.26 20.31
N ALA A 326 30.24 23.53 19.93
CA ALA A 326 29.24 22.98 20.86
C ALA A 326 29.25 21.43 20.97
N THR A 327 30.34 20.79 20.57
CA THR A 327 30.40 19.34 20.24
C THR A 327 30.02 18.40 21.38
N ALA A 328 30.33 18.74 22.64
CA ALA A 328 29.94 17.94 23.80
C ALA A 328 28.42 17.86 24.03
N VAL A 329 27.64 18.80 23.47
CA VAL A 329 26.17 18.84 23.59
C VAL A 329 25.50 17.91 22.60
N TYR A 330 26.07 17.75 21.40
CA TYR A 330 25.43 17.05 20.29
C TYR A 330 25.17 15.55 20.59
N SER A 331 26.09 14.83 21.26
CA SER A 331 25.81 13.44 21.64
C SER A 331 24.73 13.30 22.71
N GLY A 332 24.65 14.24 23.67
CA GLY A 332 23.59 14.24 24.68
C GLY A 332 22.22 14.59 24.09
N ALA A 333 22.17 15.59 23.21
CA ALA A 333 20.97 15.96 22.47
C ALA A 333 20.50 14.82 21.55
N ALA A 334 21.42 14.14 20.83
CA ALA A 334 21.07 13.00 19.98
C ALA A 334 20.43 11.86 20.77
N VAL A 335 20.99 11.48 21.92
CA VAL A 335 20.41 10.45 22.80
C VAL A 335 19.00 10.87 23.27
N LEU A 336 18.79 12.15 23.61
CA LEU A 336 17.47 12.65 24.00
C LEU A 336 16.47 12.65 22.82
N PHE A 337 16.88 13.02 21.61
CA PHE A 337 16.03 12.95 20.41
C PHE A 337 15.72 11.50 20.00
N LEU A 338 16.65 10.56 20.16
CA LEU A 338 16.39 9.13 19.95
C LEU A 338 15.39 8.59 20.99
N LEU A 339 15.48 9.01 22.25
CA LEU A 339 14.52 8.62 23.29
C LEU A 339 13.13 9.18 23.01
N ALA A 340 13.04 10.47 22.67
CA ALA A 340 11.78 11.10 22.27
C ALA A 340 11.21 10.44 21.01
N GLY A 341 12.06 10.12 20.02
CA GLY A 341 11.69 9.36 18.83
C GLY A 341 11.15 7.97 19.15
N ALA A 342 11.81 7.21 20.02
CA ALA A 342 11.34 5.89 20.46
C ALA A 342 9.99 5.95 21.20
N ILE A 343 9.79 6.93 22.09
CA ILE A 343 8.52 7.10 22.82
C ILE A 343 7.40 7.55 21.87
N LEU A 344 7.63 8.59 21.06
CA LEU A 344 6.61 9.14 20.15
C LEU A 344 6.26 8.16 19.04
N SER A 345 7.25 7.45 18.47
CA SER A 345 6.98 6.43 17.45
C SER A 345 6.36 5.17 18.05
N GLY A 346 6.76 4.75 19.25
CA GLY A 346 6.12 3.64 19.99
C GLY A 346 4.65 3.90 20.33
N ALA A 347 4.29 5.16 20.62
CA ALA A 347 2.90 5.57 20.83
C ALA A 347 2.04 5.59 19.54
N VAL A 348 2.67 5.57 18.36
CA VAL A 348 1.98 5.44 17.05
C VAL A 348 2.00 4.00 16.56
N SER A 349 3.09 3.28 16.79
CA SER A 349 3.28 1.88 16.43
C SER A 349 4.43 1.26 17.25
N ILE A 350 4.12 0.20 18.00
CA ILE A 350 5.10 -0.56 18.80
C ILE A 350 6.28 -1.04 17.93
N THR A 351 6.01 -1.40 16.67
CA THR A 351 7.02 -1.77 15.66
C THR A 351 8.03 -0.65 15.40
N LEU A 352 7.58 0.60 15.21
CA LEU A 352 8.50 1.74 15.07
C LEU A 352 9.27 2.01 16.37
N GLY A 353 8.57 1.97 17.51
CA GLY A 353 9.17 2.16 18.83
C GLY A 353 10.32 1.17 19.10
N ALA A 354 10.19 -0.08 18.64
CA ALA A 354 11.24 -1.08 18.71
C ALA A 354 12.47 -0.70 17.88
N TYR A 355 12.30 -0.35 16.59
CA TYR A 355 13.42 0.07 15.74
C TYR A 355 14.15 1.32 16.28
N PHE A 356 13.40 2.35 16.69
CA PHE A 356 13.98 3.54 17.32
C PHE A 356 14.66 3.24 18.67
N SER A 357 14.20 2.24 19.43
CA SER A 357 14.85 1.82 20.67
C SER A 357 16.18 1.11 20.45
N VAL A 358 16.32 0.34 19.37
CA VAL A 358 17.62 -0.21 18.95
C VAL A 358 18.58 0.94 18.58
N SER A 359 18.12 1.91 17.78
CA SER A 359 18.90 3.12 17.47
C SER A 359 19.27 3.90 18.73
N PHE A 360 18.37 4.01 19.71
CA PHE A 360 18.64 4.65 21.00
C PHE A 360 19.74 3.95 21.81
N VAL A 361 19.71 2.62 21.93
CA VAL A 361 20.74 1.85 22.66
C VAL A 361 22.13 2.09 22.04
N PHE A 362 22.23 2.09 20.71
CA PHE A 362 23.49 2.43 20.04
C PHE A 362 23.85 3.92 20.17
N GLY A 363 22.88 4.84 20.24
CA GLY A 363 23.11 6.25 20.60
C GLY A 363 23.69 6.43 22.01
N VAL A 364 23.23 5.65 23.00
CA VAL A 364 23.79 5.63 24.36
C VAL A 364 25.23 5.10 24.33
N LEU A 365 25.49 4.00 23.61
CA LEU A 365 26.84 3.46 23.42
C LEU A 365 27.77 4.48 22.75
N PHE A 366 27.29 5.19 21.72
CA PHE A 366 28.00 6.29 21.07
C PHE A 366 28.34 7.41 22.06
N SER A 367 27.42 7.79 22.94
CA SER A 367 27.67 8.87 23.91
C SER A 367 28.65 8.46 25.02
N ILE A 368 28.68 7.18 25.42
CA ILE A 368 29.59 6.64 26.45
C ILE A 368 30.98 6.34 25.89
N GLY A 369 31.07 5.88 24.64
CA GLY A 369 32.32 5.47 24.00
C GLY A 369 33.39 6.57 24.01
N ARG A 370 34.66 6.18 24.26
CA ARG A 370 35.82 7.09 24.23
C ARG A 370 36.57 7.06 22.88
N ASN A 371 36.73 5.87 22.30
CA ASN A 371 37.44 5.66 21.04
C ASN A 371 36.58 6.10 19.83
N VAL A 372 37.20 6.76 18.85
CA VAL A 372 36.59 7.13 17.56
C VAL A 372 35.99 5.91 16.85
N TRP A 373 36.69 4.77 16.85
CA TRP A 373 36.21 3.54 16.20
C TRP A 373 34.92 2.99 16.82
N ILE A 374 34.82 3.00 18.16
CA ILE A 374 33.60 2.59 18.88
C ILE A 374 32.44 3.54 18.55
N LYS A 375 32.70 4.84 18.43
CA LYS A 375 31.70 5.81 18.00
C LYS A 375 31.30 5.65 16.52
N GLY A 376 32.23 5.34 15.63
CA GLY A 376 31.93 5.02 14.23
C GLY A 376 31.02 3.80 14.11
N ALA A 377 31.37 2.70 14.77
CA ALA A 377 30.55 1.50 14.82
C ALA A 377 29.16 1.76 15.44
N ALA A 378 29.08 2.47 16.57
CA ALA A 378 27.81 2.79 17.21
C ALA A 378 26.94 3.76 16.37
N LEU A 379 27.54 4.68 15.61
CA LEU A 379 26.81 5.53 14.66
C LEU A 379 26.19 4.68 13.54
N LEU A 380 26.99 3.79 12.92
CA LEU A 380 26.51 2.90 11.86
C LEU A 380 25.39 1.97 12.37
N LEU A 381 25.59 1.33 13.53
CA LEU A 381 24.59 0.46 14.16
C LEU A 381 23.33 1.21 14.59
N SER A 382 23.42 2.51 14.94
CA SER A 382 22.23 3.34 15.19
C SER A 382 21.44 3.69 13.93
N LEU A 383 22.10 3.68 12.76
CA LEU A 383 21.48 3.96 11.45
C LEU A 383 20.85 2.71 10.81
N VAL A 384 21.39 1.51 11.07
CA VAL A 384 20.91 0.23 10.51
C VAL A 384 19.39 0.02 10.68
N PRO A 385 18.75 0.23 11.86
CA PRO A 385 17.30 0.08 11.99
C PRO A 385 16.48 1.00 11.07
N VAL A 386 16.93 2.24 10.88
CA VAL A 386 16.26 3.24 10.04
C VAL A 386 16.43 2.92 8.56
N VAL A 387 17.64 2.49 8.15
CA VAL A 387 17.91 2.08 6.76
C VAL A 387 17.21 0.76 6.43
N TYR A 388 17.21 -0.22 7.33
CA TYR A 388 16.44 -1.46 7.18
C TYR A 388 14.95 -1.15 7.02
N LEU A 389 14.38 -0.24 7.83
CA LEU A 389 12.97 0.15 7.70
C LEU A 389 12.67 0.73 6.30
N VAL A 390 13.54 1.60 5.76
CA VAL A 390 13.38 2.13 4.39
C VAL A 390 13.52 1.04 3.33
N LEU A 391 14.49 0.14 3.46
CA LEU A 391 14.74 -0.96 2.51
C LEU A 391 13.66 -2.07 2.58
N ALA A 392 12.99 -2.22 3.72
CA ALA A 392 11.84 -3.11 3.88
C ALA A 392 10.55 -2.46 3.36
N LEU A 393 10.39 -1.14 3.52
CA LEU A 393 9.22 -0.42 3.03
C LEU A 393 9.21 -0.21 1.52
N ALA A 394 10.35 0.13 0.91
CA ALA A 394 10.39 0.52 -0.51
C ALA A 394 9.95 -0.57 -1.51
N PRO A 395 10.26 -1.87 -1.33
CA PRO A 395 9.77 -2.93 -2.22
C PRO A 395 8.32 -3.38 -1.92
N ALA A 396 7.85 -3.12 -0.69
CA ALA A 396 6.50 -3.50 -0.25
C ALA A 396 5.45 -2.42 -0.54
N ALA A 397 5.88 -1.17 -0.72
CA ALA A 397 5.05 -0.07 -1.14
C ALA A 397 4.86 -0.06 -2.66
N ASP A 398 3.60 0.03 -3.08
CA ASP A 398 3.18 0.40 -4.44
C ASP A 398 3.98 1.61 -4.96
N GLN A 399 4.41 1.61 -6.23
CA GLN A 399 5.26 2.65 -6.83
C GLN A 399 4.77 4.08 -6.54
N HIS A 400 3.45 4.31 -6.62
CA HIS A 400 2.88 5.64 -6.37
C HIS A 400 2.79 5.98 -4.88
N MET A 401 2.61 4.98 -4.02
CA MET A 401 2.68 5.16 -2.56
C MET A 401 4.12 5.43 -2.12
N ALA A 402 5.11 4.75 -2.70
CA ALA A 402 6.51 5.05 -2.54
C ALA A 402 6.84 6.47 -3.06
N ALA A 403 6.37 6.86 -4.24
CA ALA A 403 6.53 8.22 -4.76
C ALA A 403 5.94 9.27 -3.79
N ALA A 404 4.76 9.02 -3.22
CA ALA A 404 4.13 9.91 -2.22
C ALA A 404 4.83 9.92 -0.84
N LEU A 405 5.50 8.82 -0.46
CA LEU A 405 6.35 8.71 0.73
C LEU A 405 7.70 9.39 0.55
N LEU A 406 8.25 9.37 -0.66
CA LEU A 406 9.58 9.88 -1.00
C LEU A 406 9.55 11.34 -1.46
N THR A 407 8.44 11.83 -2.01
CA THR A 407 8.18 13.25 -2.34
C THR A 407 7.13 13.92 -1.44
N PRO A 408 7.11 13.69 -0.11
CA PRO A 408 5.96 14.01 0.73
C PRO A 408 5.75 15.52 0.93
N PRO A 409 4.58 15.97 1.45
CA PRO A 409 4.34 17.37 1.80
C PRO A 409 5.27 17.86 2.92
N LEU A 410 5.53 19.17 2.94
CA LEU A 410 6.53 19.84 3.80
C LEU A 410 6.45 19.45 5.29
N ALA A 411 5.23 19.32 5.84
CA ALA A 411 5.03 18.91 7.24
C ALA A 411 5.62 17.52 7.56
N ARG A 412 5.59 16.58 6.60
CA ARG A 412 6.23 15.26 6.75
C ARG A 412 7.75 15.33 6.60
N GLU A 413 8.28 16.21 5.75
CA GLU A 413 9.75 16.43 5.67
C GLU A 413 10.31 16.99 6.98
N VAL A 414 9.54 17.80 7.71
CA VAL A 414 9.91 18.24 9.07
C VAL A 414 9.98 17.06 10.04
N VAL A 415 9.04 16.11 9.97
CA VAL A 415 9.09 14.88 10.78
C VAL A 415 10.31 14.03 10.42
N THR A 416 10.58 13.80 9.13
CA THR A 416 11.79 13.12 8.64
C THR A 416 13.07 13.82 9.12
N ALA A 417 13.12 15.16 9.07
CA ALA A 417 14.24 15.94 9.55
C ALA A 417 14.47 15.78 11.06
N VAL A 418 13.41 15.74 11.88
CA VAL A 418 13.48 15.47 13.32
C VAL A 418 13.96 14.04 13.61
N MET A 419 13.55 13.04 12.79
CA MET A 419 14.04 11.66 12.90
C MET A 419 15.52 11.51 12.52
N LEU A 420 16.01 12.26 11.52
CA LEU A 420 17.42 12.24 11.10
C LEU A 420 18.34 13.11 11.98
N LEU A 421 17.81 14.16 12.61
CA LEU A 421 18.53 15.08 13.50
C LEU A 421 19.48 14.37 14.50
N PRO A 422 19.08 13.35 15.29
CA PRO A 422 20.00 12.68 16.22
C PRO A 422 21.21 12.03 15.54
N ILE A 423 21.01 11.34 14.41
CA ILE A 423 22.09 10.68 13.65
C ILE A 423 23.11 11.72 13.19
N LEU A 424 22.64 12.89 12.77
CA LEU A 424 23.49 13.97 12.27
C LEU A 424 24.20 14.74 13.40
N LEU A 425 23.56 14.90 14.56
CA LEU A 425 24.20 15.37 15.78
C LEU A 425 25.31 14.40 16.27
N MET A 426 25.10 13.09 16.14
CA MET A 426 26.15 12.09 16.37
C MET A 426 27.27 12.19 15.32
N PHE A 427 26.95 12.35 14.04
CA PHE A 427 27.95 12.56 12.99
C PHE A 427 28.84 13.80 13.22
N PHE A 428 28.25 14.96 13.52
CA PHE A 428 29.04 16.17 13.85
C PHE A 428 29.91 15.99 15.09
N ARG A 429 29.47 15.18 16.06
CA ARG A 429 30.31 14.81 17.20
C ARG A 429 31.45 13.89 16.76
N LEU A 430 31.23 12.94 15.85
CA LEU A 430 32.28 12.05 15.35
C LEU A 430 33.36 12.83 14.56
N ASP A 431 32.98 13.67 13.59
CA ASP A 431 33.91 14.51 12.82
C ASP A 431 34.72 15.44 13.73
N SER A 432 34.12 15.99 14.80
CA SER A 432 34.83 16.83 15.77
C SER A 432 35.89 16.12 16.61
N ILE A 433 35.86 14.78 16.68
CA ILE A 433 36.86 13.98 17.42
C ILE A 433 37.84 13.35 16.41
N ALA A 434 37.39 13.01 15.20
CA ALA A 434 38.21 12.51 14.10
C ALA A 434 39.00 13.63 13.39
N SER A 435 39.56 14.60 14.14
CA SER A 435 40.17 15.83 13.59
C SER A 435 41.27 15.60 12.54
N ASN A 436 41.93 14.45 12.60
CA ASN A 436 43.06 14.09 11.73
C ASN A 436 42.62 13.39 10.44
N THR A 437 41.35 12.97 10.36
CA THR A 437 40.75 12.28 9.21
C THR A 437 39.33 12.86 9.01
N PRO A 438 39.19 13.98 8.27
CA PRO A 438 37.90 14.62 8.08
C PRO A 438 36.91 13.64 7.45
N LEU A 439 35.73 13.48 8.06
CA LEU A 439 34.75 12.50 7.60
C LEU A 439 33.80 13.08 6.54
N LEU A 440 33.62 14.41 6.52
CA LEU A 440 32.85 15.12 5.50
C LEU A 440 33.24 14.73 4.06
N PRO A 441 34.53 14.73 3.64
CA PRO A 441 34.93 14.32 2.29
C PRO A 441 34.56 12.88 1.94
N ILE A 442 34.63 11.95 2.91
CA ILE A 442 34.28 10.54 2.69
C ILE A 442 32.77 10.40 2.49
N PHE A 443 31.96 11.08 3.32
CA PHE A 443 30.50 11.11 3.14
C PHE A 443 30.08 11.83 1.85
N ALA A 444 30.75 12.93 1.49
CA ALA A 444 30.52 13.61 0.22
C ALA A 444 30.88 12.72 -0.99
N MET A 445 31.96 11.94 -0.90
CA MET A 445 32.35 10.97 -1.94
C MET A 445 31.37 9.81 -2.07
N ILE A 446 30.89 9.25 -0.94
CA ILE A 446 29.85 8.21 -0.96
C ILE A 446 28.54 8.79 -1.53
N ALA A 447 28.21 10.03 -1.20
CA ALA A 447 27.03 10.72 -1.71
C ALA A 447 27.13 11.04 -3.21
N THR A 448 28.29 11.47 -3.74
CA THR A 448 28.48 11.68 -5.19
C THR A 448 28.50 10.37 -5.95
N ILE A 449 29.11 9.30 -5.42
CA ILE A 449 29.05 7.96 -6.03
C ILE A 449 27.61 7.44 -6.06
N GLY A 450 26.87 7.55 -4.95
CA GLY A 450 25.46 7.17 -4.89
C GLY A 450 24.58 7.97 -5.86
N LEU A 451 24.79 9.29 -5.93
CA LEU A 451 24.07 10.16 -6.87
C LEU A 451 24.41 9.81 -8.33
N ALA A 452 25.69 9.58 -8.64
CA ALA A 452 26.13 9.17 -9.98
C ALA A 452 25.55 7.79 -10.39
N LEU A 453 25.51 6.83 -9.46
CA LEU A 453 24.87 5.53 -9.68
C LEU A 453 23.37 5.68 -9.95
N THR A 454 22.63 6.41 -9.11
CA THR A 454 21.20 6.65 -9.37
C THR A 454 20.95 7.41 -10.68
N THR A 455 21.83 8.35 -11.05
CA THR A 455 21.77 9.07 -12.33
C THR A 455 22.02 8.11 -13.51
N ALA A 456 22.99 7.21 -13.40
CA ALA A 456 23.25 6.18 -14.41
C ALA A 456 22.08 5.20 -14.54
N SER A 457 21.48 4.75 -13.43
CA SER A 457 20.28 3.90 -13.44
C SER A 457 19.08 4.61 -14.09
N LEU A 458 18.86 5.90 -13.79
CA LEU A 458 17.83 6.71 -14.43
C LEU A 458 18.07 6.87 -15.95
N ILE A 459 19.33 7.03 -16.38
CA ILE A 459 19.69 7.08 -17.81
C ILE A 459 19.46 5.72 -18.50
N VAL A 460 19.74 4.60 -17.83
CA VAL A 460 19.46 3.25 -18.35
C VAL A 460 17.94 3.02 -18.45
N GLN A 461 17.17 3.40 -17.44
CA GLN A 461 15.71 3.29 -17.47
C GLN A 461 15.09 4.18 -18.55
N ALA A 462 15.56 5.42 -18.72
CA ALA A 462 15.13 6.33 -19.77
C ALA A 462 15.45 5.85 -21.21
N ARG A 463 16.38 4.89 -21.37
CA ARG A 463 16.65 4.21 -22.65
C ARG A 463 15.73 3.02 -22.91
N ASN A 464 15.16 2.44 -21.87
CA ASN A 464 14.21 1.32 -21.91
C ASN A 464 12.84 1.79 -21.39
N PRO A 465 12.18 2.75 -22.07
CA PRO A 465 10.94 3.34 -21.57
C PRO A 465 9.81 2.31 -21.53
N GLU A 466 8.98 2.42 -20.48
CA GLU A 466 7.69 1.74 -20.41
C GLU A 466 6.76 2.20 -21.55
N PRO A 467 5.79 1.37 -21.99
CA PRO A 467 4.90 1.72 -23.10
C PRO A 467 4.08 2.98 -22.79
N TYR A 468 3.82 3.80 -23.81
CA TYR A 468 2.98 4.97 -23.65
C TYR A 468 1.55 4.58 -23.32
N GLU A 469 1.02 5.13 -22.24
CA GLU A 469 -0.40 5.10 -21.96
C GLU A 469 -1.12 6.18 -22.81
N VAL A 470 -2.21 5.77 -23.48
CA VAL A 470 -2.87 6.52 -24.56
C VAL A 470 -4.33 6.80 -24.20
N PHE A 471 -4.82 7.99 -24.57
CA PHE A 471 -6.21 8.43 -24.38
C PHE A 471 -6.93 8.60 -25.70
N ILE A 472 -8.24 8.39 -25.68
CA ILE A 472 -9.12 8.56 -26.83
C ILE A 472 -10.29 9.44 -26.37
N ARG A 473 -10.56 10.51 -27.12
CA ARG A 473 -11.63 11.50 -26.85
C ARG A 473 -12.47 11.72 -28.10
N ASP A 474 -13.71 11.23 -28.07
CA ASP A 474 -14.62 11.35 -29.21
C ASP A 474 -15.47 12.61 -29.07
N HIS A 475 -15.05 13.67 -29.77
CA HIS A 475 -15.73 14.94 -29.82
C HIS A 475 -16.80 14.89 -30.93
N PHE A 476 -18.03 15.30 -30.59
CA PHE A 476 -19.08 15.54 -31.58
C PHE A 476 -19.51 16.99 -31.45
N PRO A 477 -19.64 17.76 -32.56
CA PRO A 477 -20.08 19.15 -32.46
C PRO A 477 -21.46 19.21 -31.79
N PRO A 478 -21.67 20.11 -30.81
CA PRO A 478 -22.99 20.29 -30.20
C PRO A 478 -23.99 20.62 -31.30
N GLY A 479 -25.20 20.07 -31.19
CA GLY A 479 -26.26 20.37 -32.14
C GLY A 479 -26.60 21.85 -32.06
N GLY A 480 -26.25 22.61 -33.11
CA GLY A 480 -26.77 23.97 -33.27
C GLY A 480 -28.30 23.94 -33.25
N ALA A 481 -28.92 25.00 -32.72
CA ALA A 481 -30.37 25.06 -32.57
C ALA A 481 -31.11 24.74 -33.89
N ILE A 482 -32.29 24.13 -33.75
CA ILE A 482 -33.04 23.37 -34.77
C ILE A 482 -33.68 24.29 -35.84
N LEU A 483 -32.86 25.09 -36.51
CA LEU A 483 -33.25 26.08 -37.52
C LEU A 483 -33.00 25.61 -38.96
N GLU A 484 -32.09 24.66 -39.17
CA GLU A 484 -31.93 23.93 -40.43
C GLU A 484 -31.75 22.44 -40.18
N ASN A 485 -32.43 21.59 -40.95
CA ASN A 485 -32.44 20.12 -40.81
C ASN A 485 -31.16 19.44 -41.32
N ARG A 486 -29.98 19.95 -40.93
CA ARG A 486 -28.67 19.38 -41.26
C ARG A 486 -27.95 18.93 -40.00
N VAL A 487 -28.28 17.71 -39.57
CA VAL A 487 -27.54 16.92 -38.59
C VAL A 487 -26.09 16.74 -39.11
N PRO A 488 -25.04 17.29 -38.47
CA PRO A 488 -23.69 17.22 -39.02
C PRO A 488 -23.13 15.79 -38.94
N GLU A 489 -22.89 15.17 -40.09
CA GLU A 489 -22.70 13.72 -40.27
C GLU A 489 -21.36 13.14 -39.75
N SER A 490 -20.54 13.92 -39.04
CA SER A 490 -19.24 13.49 -38.53
C SER A 490 -18.90 14.02 -37.12
N GLY A 491 -18.14 13.21 -36.38
CA GLY A 491 -17.40 13.63 -35.17
C GLY A 491 -15.89 13.57 -35.38
N GLU A 492 -15.11 14.08 -34.43
CA GLU A 492 -13.65 13.95 -34.38
C GLU A 492 -13.22 13.07 -33.19
N ARG A 493 -12.63 11.90 -33.48
CA ARG A 493 -11.85 11.15 -32.50
C ARG A 493 -10.47 11.78 -32.35
N GLU A 494 -10.18 12.35 -31.19
CA GLU A 494 -8.85 12.84 -30.83
C GLU A 494 -8.12 11.85 -29.91
N VAL A 495 -6.97 11.35 -30.37
CA VAL A 495 -6.08 10.47 -29.62
C VAL A 495 -4.93 11.28 -29.07
N ILE A 496 -4.75 11.30 -27.75
CA ILE A 496 -3.70 12.06 -27.05
C ILE A 496 -2.92 11.17 -26.07
N THR A 497 -1.73 11.61 -25.64
CA THR A 497 -0.85 10.87 -24.72
C THR A 497 -0.40 11.76 -23.56
N GLU A 498 -0.40 11.24 -22.34
CA GLU A 498 -0.02 12.01 -21.15
C GLU A 498 1.46 12.45 -21.17
N ALA A 499 2.31 11.70 -21.88
CA ALA A 499 3.72 12.00 -22.12
C ALA A 499 3.99 13.20 -23.07
N GLY A 500 2.95 13.92 -23.50
CA GLY A 500 3.02 14.94 -24.56
C GLY A 500 2.96 14.33 -25.96
N PRO A 501 3.19 15.13 -27.02
CA PRO A 501 3.05 14.69 -28.40
C PRO A 501 4.12 13.66 -28.81
N VAL A 502 3.67 12.56 -29.42
CA VAL A 502 4.52 11.47 -29.94
C VAL A 502 4.57 11.60 -31.47
N THR A 503 5.78 11.65 -32.04
CA THR A 503 6.01 11.84 -33.49
C THR A 503 6.31 10.53 -34.22
N ARG A 504 5.57 9.47 -33.89
CA ARG A 504 5.69 8.13 -34.46
C ARG A 504 4.34 7.44 -34.50
N ASP A 505 4.15 6.61 -35.51
CA ASP A 505 3.04 5.67 -35.65
C ASP A 505 2.82 4.86 -34.36
N ILE A 506 1.69 5.12 -33.69
CA ILE A 506 1.21 4.32 -32.56
C ILE A 506 0.15 3.35 -33.10
N PRO A 507 0.39 2.03 -33.07
CA PRO A 507 -0.64 1.04 -33.34
C PRO A 507 -1.52 0.87 -32.09
N ILE A 508 -2.75 1.37 -32.17
CA ILE A 508 -3.75 1.33 -31.10
C ILE A 508 -4.78 0.28 -31.47
N HIS A 509 -4.84 -0.82 -30.73
CA HIS A 509 -5.90 -1.79 -30.92
C HIS A 509 -7.17 -1.31 -30.23
N ILE A 510 -8.17 -0.92 -31.02
CA ILE A 510 -9.51 -0.58 -30.53
C ILE A 510 -10.38 -1.83 -30.67
N PRO A 511 -10.97 -2.36 -29.57
CA PRO A 511 -11.93 -3.46 -29.66
C PRO A 511 -13.09 -3.10 -30.59
N GLY A 512 -13.50 -4.03 -31.46
CA GLY A 512 -14.52 -3.79 -32.49
C GLY A 512 -13.95 -3.16 -33.77
N GLU A 513 -13.22 -2.04 -33.67
CA GLU A 513 -12.72 -1.29 -34.84
C GLU A 513 -11.39 -1.83 -35.43
N GLY A 514 -10.65 -2.67 -34.72
CA GLY A 514 -9.41 -3.29 -35.20
C GLY A 514 -8.14 -2.53 -34.80
N LEU A 515 -7.17 -2.40 -35.72
CA LEU A 515 -5.89 -1.74 -35.45
C LEU A 515 -5.87 -0.33 -36.07
N LEU A 516 -5.96 0.68 -35.20
CA LEU A 516 -5.85 2.08 -35.57
C LEU A 516 -4.36 2.51 -35.57
N LEU A 517 -3.79 2.87 -36.73
CA LEU A 517 -2.49 3.55 -36.75
C LEU A 517 -2.71 5.06 -36.62
N CYS A 518 -2.18 5.65 -35.55
CA CYS A 518 -2.07 7.10 -35.38
C CYS A 518 -0.64 7.54 -35.72
N PRO A 519 -0.38 8.30 -36.80
CA PRO A 519 0.98 8.71 -37.21
C PRO A 519 1.70 9.63 -36.20
N GLY A 520 0.97 10.15 -35.23
CA GLY A 520 1.48 10.81 -34.05
C GLY A 520 0.35 11.28 -33.14
N THR A 521 0.66 11.81 -31.96
CA THR A 521 -0.31 12.42 -31.04
C THR A 521 -0.08 13.93 -30.92
N PRO A 522 -1.14 14.78 -30.86
CA PRO A 522 -2.55 14.43 -31.02
C PRO A 522 -2.88 13.93 -32.43
N CYS A 523 -3.53 12.77 -32.55
CA CYS A 523 -4.10 12.31 -33.82
C CYS A 523 -5.57 12.70 -33.84
N ARG A 524 -6.06 13.20 -34.98
CA ARG A 524 -7.50 13.38 -35.19
C ARG A 524 -7.96 12.52 -36.35
N ARG A 525 -9.13 11.90 -36.21
CA ARG A 525 -9.78 11.10 -37.25
C ARG A 525 -11.27 11.37 -37.23
N GLU A 526 -11.85 11.56 -38.41
CA GLU A 526 -13.30 11.70 -38.57
C GLU A 526 -14.00 10.37 -38.25
N LEU A 527 -15.06 10.46 -37.45
CA LEU A 527 -15.98 9.38 -37.11
C LEU A 527 -17.20 9.47 -38.02
N SER A 528 -17.27 8.59 -39.02
CA SER A 528 -18.46 8.40 -39.86
C SER A 528 -19.50 7.57 -39.09
N ALA A 529 -20.31 8.24 -38.26
CA ALA A 529 -21.32 7.61 -37.43
C ALA A 529 -22.58 8.50 -37.33
N THR A 530 -23.75 7.87 -37.35
CA THR A 530 -25.03 8.54 -37.11
C THR A 530 -24.99 9.30 -35.79
N LEU A 531 -25.32 10.59 -35.81
CA LEU A 531 -25.20 11.43 -34.62
C LEU A 531 -26.12 10.92 -33.49
N PRO A 532 -25.57 10.51 -32.33
CA PRO A 532 -26.36 9.95 -31.25
C PRO A 532 -27.25 10.99 -30.56
N PRO A 533 -28.40 10.57 -29.99
CA PRO A 533 -29.46 11.47 -29.52
C PRO A 533 -29.13 12.25 -28.23
N PHE A 534 -27.99 11.98 -27.59
CA PHE A 534 -27.49 12.75 -26.46
C PHE A 534 -25.95 12.76 -26.38
N SER A 535 -25.39 13.75 -25.68
CA SER A 535 -23.95 13.85 -25.37
C SER A 535 -23.72 13.98 -23.87
N LEU A 536 -22.84 13.13 -23.31
CA LEU A 536 -22.33 13.22 -21.93
C LEU A 536 -21.00 14.00 -21.92
N GLU A 537 -20.95 15.09 -21.17
CA GLU A 537 -19.74 15.78 -20.77
C GLU A 537 -19.38 15.35 -19.33
N LEU A 538 -18.09 15.11 -19.05
CA LEU A 538 -17.58 14.80 -17.71
C LEU A 538 -16.47 15.79 -17.33
N GLU A 539 -16.61 16.44 -16.18
CA GLU A 539 -15.59 17.31 -15.58
C GLU A 539 -15.15 16.72 -14.23
N ARG A 540 -13.85 16.78 -13.93
CA ARG A 540 -13.27 16.18 -12.72
C ARG A 540 -12.55 17.22 -11.88
N SER A 541 -12.87 17.28 -10.59
CA SER A 541 -12.06 17.97 -9.58
C SER A 541 -11.58 17.00 -8.50
N LEU A 542 -10.47 17.35 -7.84
CA LEU A 542 -9.83 16.54 -6.80
C LEU A 542 -9.61 17.43 -5.56
N LEU A 543 -10.08 16.97 -4.41
CA LEU A 543 -9.86 17.65 -3.13
C LEU A 543 -9.45 16.62 -2.07
N LEU A 544 -8.18 16.70 -1.62
CA LEU A 544 -7.56 15.75 -0.69
C LEU A 544 -7.62 14.30 -1.24
N ASP A 545 -8.40 13.43 -0.59
CA ASP A 545 -8.61 12.02 -0.95
C ASP A 545 -9.97 11.77 -1.63
N ARG A 546 -10.64 12.85 -2.09
CA ARG A 546 -11.98 12.83 -2.68
C ARG A 546 -11.93 13.28 -4.13
N HIS A 547 -12.58 12.50 -4.99
CA HIS A 547 -12.70 12.71 -6.42
C HIS A 547 -14.13 13.15 -6.69
N THR A 548 -14.33 14.38 -7.13
CA THR A 548 -15.65 14.84 -7.60
C THR A 548 -15.68 14.65 -9.11
N ILE A 549 -16.65 13.87 -9.59
CA ILE A 549 -16.97 13.75 -11.00
C ILE A 549 -18.28 14.52 -11.21
N SER A 550 -18.17 15.70 -11.80
CA SER A 550 -19.30 16.45 -12.33
C SER A 550 -19.63 15.90 -13.72
N TRP A 551 -20.90 15.90 -14.07
CA TRP A 551 -21.37 15.41 -15.36
C TRP A 551 -22.53 16.27 -15.88
N ARG A 552 -22.61 16.39 -17.21
CA ARG A 552 -23.69 17.09 -17.93
C ARG A 552 -24.13 16.23 -19.11
N ILE A 553 -25.43 16.18 -19.36
CA ILE A 553 -26.05 15.44 -20.44
C ILE A 553 -26.96 16.41 -21.19
N ASN A 554 -26.58 16.65 -22.45
CA ASN A 554 -27.36 17.48 -23.37
C ASN A 554 -28.08 16.52 -24.32
N TYR A 555 -29.42 16.52 -24.27
CA TYR A 555 -30.25 15.72 -25.18
C TYR A 555 -30.55 16.52 -26.46
N ARG A 556 -30.65 15.82 -27.59
CA ARG A 556 -31.09 16.39 -28.88
C ARG A 556 -32.57 16.11 -29.16
N GLU A 557 -33.10 15.06 -28.54
CA GLU A 557 -34.49 14.61 -28.58
C GLU A 557 -34.94 14.32 -27.15
N GLN A 558 -36.23 14.50 -26.81
CA GLN A 558 -36.67 14.32 -25.43
C GLN A 558 -36.66 12.85 -25.02
N ALA A 559 -35.85 12.51 -24.01
CA ALA A 559 -35.81 11.17 -23.44
C ALA A 559 -37.03 10.88 -22.54
N GLU A 560 -37.48 9.63 -22.52
CA GLU A 560 -38.50 9.14 -21.59
C GLU A 560 -37.93 8.90 -20.19
N ALA A 561 -36.68 8.46 -20.10
CA ALA A 561 -35.97 8.17 -18.86
C ALA A 561 -34.46 8.03 -19.13
N ILE A 562 -33.64 8.39 -18.13
CA ILE A 562 -32.21 8.06 -18.10
C ILE A 562 -31.82 7.29 -16.84
N ARG A 563 -30.94 6.32 -17.04
CA ARG A 563 -30.25 5.53 -16.01
C ARG A 563 -28.74 5.71 -16.20
N LEU A 564 -28.09 6.28 -15.20
CA LEU A 564 -26.64 6.43 -15.11
C LEU A 564 -26.07 5.35 -14.20
N VAL A 565 -25.11 4.57 -14.70
CA VAL A 565 -24.46 3.50 -13.94
C VAL A 565 -22.97 3.82 -13.82
N LEU A 566 -22.53 4.04 -12.58
CA LEU A 566 -21.14 4.32 -12.24
C LEU A 566 -20.47 3.03 -11.75
N GLU A 567 -19.60 2.46 -12.58
CA GLU A 567 -18.95 1.17 -12.33
C GLU A 567 -17.48 1.37 -11.91
N SER A 568 -16.95 0.49 -11.04
CA SER A 568 -15.56 0.50 -10.58
C SER A 568 -15.07 -0.92 -10.26
N ASP A 569 -13.90 -1.29 -10.77
CA ASP A 569 -13.15 -2.54 -10.47
C ASP A 569 -13.03 -2.83 -8.97
N HIS A 570 -12.86 -1.79 -8.17
CA HIS A 570 -12.59 -1.90 -6.75
C HIS A 570 -13.52 -0.97 -5.94
N PRO A 571 -13.85 -1.33 -4.68
CA PRO A 571 -14.81 -0.57 -3.89
C PRO A 571 -14.42 0.89 -3.67
N VAL A 572 -15.13 1.81 -4.33
CA VAL A 572 -15.13 3.25 -4.01
C VAL A 572 -16.23 3.52 -2.97
N GLN A 573 -16.02 4.51 -2.11
CA GLN A 573 -17.02 4.99 -1.17
C GLN A 573 -17.74 6.21 -1.76
N LEU A 574 -19.05 6.09 -2.00
CA LEU A 574 -19.89 7.23 -2.37
C LEU A 574 -19.99 8.15 -1.16
N TYR A 575 -19.41 9.35 -1.25
CA TYR A 575 -19.36 10.29 -0.13
C TYR A 575 -20.51 11.31 -0.17
N ALA A 576 -20.80 11.85 -1.35
CA ALA A 576 -21.91 12.77 -1.60
C ALA A 576 -22.36 12.69 -3.06
N THR A 577 -23.59 13.10 -3.33
CA THR A 577 -24.14 13.29 -4.68
C THR A 577 -25.37 14.21 -4.58
N ASP A 578 -25.64 14.95 -5.64
CA ASP A 578 -26.85 15.76 -5.83
C ASP A 578 -27.98 15.02 -6.56
N THR A 579 -27.66 13.87 -7.17
CA THR A 579 -28.54 13.11 -8.06
C THR A 579 -29.20 11.96 -7.29
N PRO A 580 -30.48 11.62 -7.52
CA PRO A 580 -31.11 10.48 -6.86
C PRO A 580 -30.41 9.15 -7.21
N THR A 581 -30.03 8.39 -6.18
CA THR A 581 -29.43 7.05 -6.27
C THR A 581 -30.17 6.09 -5.33
N GLU A 582 -30.29 4.83 -5.72
CA GLU A 582 -30.89 3.78 -4.86
C GLU A 582 -30.01 3.43 -3.65
N GLN A 583 -28.75 3.88 -3.63
CA GLN A 583 -27.76 3.58 -2.60
C GLN A 583 -27.46 4.82 -1.74
N PRO A 584 -27.42 4.69 -0.40
CA PRO A 584 -27.21 5.82 0.48
C PRO A 584 -25.77 6.36 0.44
N THR A 585 -25.62 7.67 0.65
CA THR A 585 -24.32 8.31 0.88
C THR A 585 -23.61 7.67 2.08
N GLY A 586 -22.32 7.37 1.92
CA GLY A 586 -21.50 6.61 2.85
C GLY A 586 -21.28 5.15 2.43
N SER A 587 -22.09 4.61 1.52
CA SER A 587 -21.95 3.22 1.02
C SER A 587 -20.67 2.99 0.21
N ARG A 588 -20.19 1.74 0.21
CA ARG A 588 -18.99 1.29 -0.53
C ARG A 588 -19.36 0.27 -1.60
N GLY A 589 -18.77 0.37 -2.78
CA GLY A 589 -19.23 -0.42 -3.92
C GLY A 589 -18.41 -0.30 -5.20
N THR A 590 -18.70 -1.24 -6.09
CA THR A 590 -18.21 -1.37 -7.47
C THR A 590 -19.24 -0.91 -8.52
N LEU A 591 -20.49 -0.62 -8.13
CA LEU A 591 -21.55 -0.21 -9.05
C LEU A 591 -22.59 0.67 -8.34
N PHE A 592 -22.74 1.91 -8.75
CA PHE A 592 -23.73 2.87 -8.22
C PHE A 592 -24.68 3.30 -9.32
N GLU A 593 -25.98 3.27 -9.05
CA GLU A 593 -27.00 3.62 -10.04
C GLU A 593 -27.73 4.89 -9.64
N PHE A 594 -27.80 5.83 -10.59
CA PHE A 594 -28.46 7.12 -10.46
C PHE A 594 -29.59 7.18 -11.49
N ARG A 595 -30.77 7.67 -11.09
CA ARG A 595 -31.94 7.82 -11.97
C ARG A 595 -32.49 9.24 -11.83
N ALA A 596 -32.60 9.95 -12.95
CA ALA A 596 -33.13 11.32 -12.96
C ALA A 596 -34.67 11.40 -12.85
N GLY A 597 -35.36 10.26 -12.92
CA GLY A 597 -36.81 10.17 -13.07
C GLY A 597 -37.25 10.06 -14.53
N PRO A 598 -38.57 9.98 -14.77
CA PRO A 598 -39.14 10.04 -16.12
C PRO A 598 -39.09 11.48 -16.68
N TYR A 599 -38.94 11.60 -17.99
CA TYR A 599 -38.87 12.86 -18.75
C TYR A 599 -37.82 13.86 -18.21
N PRO A 600 -36.51 13.51 -18.21
CA PRO A 600 -35.45 14.44 -17.83
C PRO A 600 -35.45 15.70 -18.73
N PRO A 601 -34.98 16.85 -18.21
CA PRO A 601 -34.82 18.09 -18.99
C PRO A 601 -33.75 17.98 -20.08
N GLU A 602 -33.83 18.84 -21.08
CA GLU A 602 -32.92 18.91 -22.25
C GLU A 602 -31.44 19.08 -21.86
N GLU A 603 -31.16 19.81 -20.79
CA GLU A 603 -29.88 19.78 -20.07
C GLU A 603 -30.11 19.17 -18.68
N LEU A 604 -29.45 18.04 -18.41
CA LEU A 604 -29.41 17.40 -17.11
C LEU A 604 -27.96 17.38 -16.61
N SER A 605 -27.68 17.91 -15.43
CA SER A 605 -26.34 17.86 -14.82
C SER A 605 -26.38 17.43 -13.36
N GLY A 606 -25.25 16.94 -12.88
CA GLY A 606 -25.07 16.48 -11.50
C GLY A 606 -23.61 16.24 -11.16
N SER A 607 -23.37 15.77 -9.94
CA SER A 607 -22.04 15.52 -9.40
C SER A 607 -22.03 14.35 -8.42
N VAL A 608 -20.94 13.60 -8.44
CA VAL A 608 -20.70 12.45 -7.57
C VAL A 608 -19.34 12.58 -6.92
N VAL A 609 -19.32 12.64 -5.59
CA VAL A 609 -18.09 12.69 -4.79
C VAL A 609 -17.75 11.29 -4.32
N LEU A 610 -16.65 10.74 -4.82
CA LEU A 610 -16.15 9.40 -4.53
C LEU A 610 -14.86 9.45 -3.70
N ARG A 611 -14.67 8.45 -2.85
CA ARG A 611 -13.42 8.20 -2.12
C ARG A 611 -12.96 6.77 -2.36
N SER A 612 -11.92 6.59 -3.15
CA SER A 612 -11.32 5.27 -3.43
C SER A 612 -10.78 4.64 -2.15
N THR A 613 -11.08 3.36 -1.87
CA THR A 613 -10.49 2.66 -0.71
C THR A 613 -9.06 2.17 -1.00
N VAL A 614 -8.86 1.71 -2.23
CA VAL A 614 -7.58 1.31 -2.86
C VAL A 614 -6.87 2.51 -3.51
N PRO A 615 -5.54 2.45 -3.72
CA PRO A 615 -4.82 3.50 -4.46
C PRO A 615 -5.25 3.58 -5.93
N PHE A 616 -5.73 2.47 -6.52
CA PHE A 616 -6.15 2.38 -7.92
C PHE A 616 -7.52 1.71 -8.09
N SER A 617 -8.44 2.34 -8.83
CA SER A 617 -9.74 1.83 -9.31
C SER A 617 -10.29 2.60 -10.56
N ARG A 618 -10.58 1.97 -11.72
CA ARG A 618 -11.27 2.63 -12.88
C ARG A 618 -12.64 3.07 -12.39
N VAL A 619 -13.12 4.25 -12.83
CA VAL A 619 -14.53 4.63 -12.67
C VAL A 619 -15.10 4.86 -14.07
N THR A 620 -16.01 3.98 -14.50
CA THR A 620 -16.84 4.16 -15.70
C THR A 620 -18.07 4.95 -15.33
N ILE A 621 -18.59 5.77 -16.25
CA ILE A 621 -19.97 6.27 -16.15
C ILE A 621 -20.69 5.87 -17.45
N ARG A 622 -21.64 4.94 -17.32
CA ARG A 622 -22.49 4.43 -18.40
C ARG A 622 -23.78 5.24 -18.42
N ALA A 623 -24.21 5.71 -19.59
CA ALA A 623 -25.44 6.49 -19.75
C ALA A 623 -26.42 5.73 -20.66
N THR A 624 -27.55 5.30 -20.09
CA THR A 624 -28.56 4.52 -20.81
C THR A 624 -29.88 5.27 -20.83
N SER A 625 -30.39 5.58 -22.04
CA SER A 625 -31.53 6.46 -22.25
C SER A 625 -32.61 5.79 -23.13
N ARG A 626 -33.88 6.11 -22.87
CA ARG A 626 -35.03 5.70 -23.70
C ARG A 626 -35.59 6.90 -24.44
N PHE A 627 -35.99 6.71 -25.69
CA PHE A 627 -36.56 7.75 -26.55
C PHE A 627 -37.83 7.21 -27.22
N PRO A 628 -38.91 8.01 -27.31
CA PRO A 628 -40.17 7.55 -27.88
C PRO A 628 -40.03 7.31 -29.39
N GLY A 629 -40.54 6.17 -29.87
CA GLY A 629 -40.55 5.82 -31.30
C GLY A 629 -39.36 4.97 -31.80
N PHE A 630 -38.29 4.83 -31.02
CA PHE A 630 -37.22 3.88 -31.33
C PHE A 630 -37.53 2.50 -30.73
N ALA A 631 -37.62 1.47 -31.58
CA ALA A 631 -37.94 0.10 -31.15
C ALA A 631 -36.82 -0.59 -30.33
N ALA A 632 -35.60 -0.06 -30.39
CA ALA A 632 -34.46 -0.46 -29.58
C ALA A 632 -33.94 0.72 -28.77
N THR A 633 -33.52 0.50 -27.52
CA THR A 633 -32.83 1.51 -26.72
C THR A 633 -31.47 1.84 -27.33
N PRO A 634 -31.18 3.10 -27.67
CA PRO A 634 -29.83 3.53 -28.03
C PRO A 634 -28.97 3.60 -26.76
N GLU A 635 -28.37 2.47 -26.41
CA GLU A 635 -27.32 2.38 -25.40
C GLU A 635 -26.05 3.06 -25.92
N ARG A 636 -25.52 4.05 -25.20
CA ARG A 636 -24.32 4.80 -25.62
C ARG A 636 -23.33 4.96 -24.47
N ASP A 637 -22.20 4.28 -24.62
CA ASP A 637 -21.08 4.40 -23.69
C ASP A 637 -20.15 5.53 -24.12
N ILE A 638 -19.78 6.39 -23.17
CA ILE A 638 -18.90 7.54 -23.41
C ILE A 638 -17.70 7.43 -22.47
N ASN A 639 -16.55 7.08 -23.05
CA ASN A 639 -15.30 6.87 -22.31
C ASN A 639 -14.53 8.18 -22.13
N VAL A 640 -14.04 8.43 -20.91
CA VAL A 640 -13.12 9.53 -20.59
C VAL A 640 -11.87 8.97 -19.92
N THR A 641 -10.74 9.08 -20.60
CA THR A 641 -9.45 8.49 -20.19
C THR A 641 -8.54 9.52 -19.53
N HIS A 642 -7.98 9.20 -18.35
CA HIS A 642 -6.83 9.89 -17.73
C HIS A 642 -6.18 9.01 -16.64
N LEU A 643 -4.87 9.12 -16.43
CA LEU A 643 -4.09 8.16 -15.61
C LEU A 643 -4.07 8.48 -14.11
N GLY A 644 -3.77 7.53 -13.24
CA GLY A 644 -3.36 6.15 -13.47
C GLY A 644 -4.35 5.19 -12.83
N ARG A 645 -4.84 4.25 -13.64
CA ARG A 645 -5.84 3.20 -13.37
C ARG A 645 -6.10 2.49 -14.71
N ILE A 646 -5.74 1.21 -14.83
CA ILE A 646 -5.96 0.44 -16.08
C ILE A 646 -7.46 0.32 -16.36
N TRP A 647 -7.88 0.47 -17.62
CA TRP A 647 -9.29 0.37 -17.97
C TRP A 647 -9.54 -0.12 -19.40
N THR A 648 -10.73 -0.65 -19.65
CA THR A 648 -11.10 -1.37 -20.89
C THR A 648 -12.62 -1.45 -21.03
N ILE A 649 -13.17 -1.25 -22.24
CA ILE A 649 -14.57 -1.52 -22.59
C ILE A 649 -14.61 -2.32 -23.91
N ARG A 650 -15.72 -3.02 -24.14
CA ARG A 650 -15.98 -3.94 -25.26
C ARG A 650 -17.26 -3.50 -25.95
N ASP A 651 -17.30 -3.62 -27.28
CA ASP A 651 -18.46 -3.24 -28.10
C ASP A 651 -19.18 -4.48 -28.65
N THR A 652 -20.52 -4.44 -28.70
CA THR A 652 -21.38 -5.44 -29.34
C THR A 652 -22.73 -4.81 -29.73
N ALA A 653 -22.86 -4.38 -30.98
CA ALA A 653 -24.16 -4.29 -31.64
C ALA A 653 -24.59 -5.69 -32.12
N ILE A 654 -25.84 -6.06 -31.88
CA ILE A 654 -26.51 -7.15 -32.61
C ILE A 654 -27.53 -6.48 -33.54
N LEU A 655 -27.31 -6.64 -34.83
CA LEU A 655 -28.27 -6.35 -35.89
C LEU A 655 -28.82 -7.70 -36.39
N ASP A 656 -30.12 -7.73 -36.68
CA ASP A 656 -30.70 -8.59 -37.73
C ASP A 656 -30.76 -7.77 -39.03
#